data_AF-A0A1Q9PAJ0-F1
#
_entry.id   AF-A0A1Q9PAJ0-F1
#
_cell.length_a   1.000
_cell.length_b   1.000
_cell.length_c   1.000
_cell.angle_alpha   90.00
_cell.angle_beta   90.00
_cell.angle_gamma   90.00
#
_symmetry.space_group_name_H-M   'P 1'
#
loop_
_entity.id
_entity.type
_entity.pdbx_description
1 polymer ?
#
loop_
_entity_poly.entity_id
_entity_poly.type
_entity_poly.pdbx_seq_one_letter_code
_entity_poly.pdbx_strand_id
1 'polypeptide(L)'
;MLISLSSLAVSVASYEENDNYSFSDEPTGEIKVVTSLSIIADWAAEIGEGYFSPAAVVTGGEDPHTYELSPSAIQMISASDLFIVFGLPGLESWIDLDSTDYSGLNVLYLATEDMMKVDPVTSDKNPHIWMDPNYAKIFVQNITYEVILLDIGHQTEYETNRDNYLAEIDDLLIRIQEDPFNQTLGMRVVVHHPSFLYLLDVLGVERVGVIEEHEGSEPSLRHIREIEATMIAENISIIVTQPQLEGNQILNLARKTNASLAKLTPLLGINNVYTYIDMIEYNVLALLNPEAVDAKGWILTAFIIGMSFFSVTAIILGYFRFRGESLDKLKESPIVKTVIIITLIGGLSAITVIFSDIILLRALVTALIIGILGGVIGVFVLLKGMVFLGEAIAHSAFAGAALGILLGIDPLITIIAFGLIASLGVGYVNEKKVMKDEVIIGIVFTSFMALAILFIGLMPFYSTDVRSILFGNIFLVSMENLVILFFVAISVILIIFGLKKEYYLMTFNPAMAAVIGIPVRFLNYLFLALMAITIDISLKAVGAILVFAMIITPAAAAYQWTFKLKKMLFLGSLFGVISGFLGVTISYLWDIPSGSTIVGIATLIFVVSFIASPKRRKSGTGHVVADCEYCSRTILGKQYCIEDNCVAKDIPHKHDEKGLIIYKTDLGAKKIPSKHKHDNGGKKQ
;
A
#
# COMPACT_ATOMS: atom_id res chain seq x y z
N MET A 1 34.31 43.73 -10.12
CA MET A 1 32.88 43.63 -9.74
C MET A 1 32.57 42.16 -9.50
N LEU A 2 33.14 41.59 -8.42
CA LEU A 2 33.22 40.13 -8.20
C LEU A 2 33.40 39.79 -6.70
N ILE A 3 32.93 40.66 -5.79
CA ILE A 3 33.15 40.55 -4.33
C ILE A 3 31.89 40.99 -3.55
N SER A 4 30.71 40.43 -3.87
CA SER A 4 29.46 40.76 -3.15
C SER A 4 28.38 39.66 -3.18
N LEU A 5 28.74 38.41 -3.50
CA LEU A 5 27.80 37.26 -3.55
C LEU A 5 28.17 36.12 -2.59
N SER A 6 29.29 36.24 -1.86
CA SER A 6 29.79 35.20 -0.96
C SER A 6 29.29 35.32 0.48
N SER A 7 28.39 36.27 0.79
CA SER A 7 27.85 36.49 2.14
C SER A 7 26.43 35.95 2.35
N LEU A 8 25.65 35.69 1.28
CA LEU A 8 24.34 35.03 1.41
C LEU A 8 24.48 33.49 1.46
N ALA A 9 25.38 32.91 0.66
CA ALA A 9 25.57 31.46 0.51
C ALA A 9 26.14 30.74 1.75
N VAL A 10 26.23 31.42 2.90
CA VAL A 10 26.76 30.88 4.16
C VAL A 10 25.65 30.73 5.23
N SER A 11 24.54 31.47 5.15
CA SER A 11 23.52 31.48 6.22
C SER A 11 22.61 30.25 6.26
N VAL A 12 22.34 29.60 5.12
CA VAL A 12 21.48 28.39 5.07
C VAL A 12 22.18 27.16 5.67
N ALA A 13 23.51 27.18 5.78
CA ALA A 13 24.30 26.08 6.33
C ALA A 13 24.63 26.23 7.82
N SER A 14 24.07 27.24 8.49
CA SER A 14 24.29 27.51 9.93
C SER A 14 23.08 28.15 10.60
N TYR A 15 21.94 27.46 10.60
CA TYR A 15 21.10 27.48 11.80
C TYR A 15 21.86 26.64 12.85
N GLU A 16 22.33 27.26 13.92
CA GLU A 16 22.95 26.53 15.04
C GLU A 16 21.90 25.63 15.69
N GLU A 17 22.30 24.42 16.12
CA GLU A 17 21.45 23.53 16.93
C GLU A 17 21.14 24.24 18.26
N ASN A 18 19.95 24.84 18.36
CA ASN A 18 19.43 25.35 19.61
C ASN A 18 18.64 24.26 20.32
N ASP A 19 19.36 23.27 20.88
CA ASP A 19 18.85 22.11 21.63
C ASP A 19 17.90 22.44 22.82
N ASN A 20 17.69 23.73 23.11
CA ASN A 20 16.85 24.22 24.20
C ASN A 20 15.37 24.43 23.81
N TYR A 21 15.02 24.36 22.52
CA TYR A 21 13.67 24.71 22.02
C TYR A 21 12.86 23.50 21.53
N SER A 22 12.82 22.43 22.35
CA SER A 22 11.80 21.38 22.21
C SER A 22 10.53 21.76 22.98
N PHE A 23 9.36 21.75 22.34
CA PHE A 23 8.07 21.86 23.02
C PHE A 23 8.01 20.87 24.19
N SER A 24 7.55 21.32 25.37
CA SER A 24 7.49 20.47 26.55
C SER A 24 6.42 19.39 26.38
N ASP A 25 6.80 18.13 26.60
CA ASP A 25 5.88 16.96 26.56
C ASP A 25 4.69 17.09 27.53
N GLU A 26 4.82 17.90 28.58
CA GLU A 26 3.75 18.21 29.55
C GLU A 26 3.68 19.73 29.83
N PRO A 27 2.48 20.31 30.00
CA PRO A 27 2.32 21.74 30.24
C PRO A 27 2.78 22.16 31.65
N THR A 28 3.60 23.21 31.74
CA THR A 28 4.14 23.75 33.01
C THR A 28 3.61 25.15 33.30
N GLY A 29 3.75 25.64 34.54
CA GLY A 29 3.11 26.86 35.03
C GLY A 29 1.91 26.62 35.94
N GLU A 30 1.32 27.71 36.46
CA GLU A 30 0.11 27.69 37.31
C GLU A 30 -1.16 27.36 36.51
N ILE A 31 -1.25 27.84 35.26
CA ILE A 31 -2.27 27.44 34.28
C ILE A 31 -1.72 26.37 33.32
N LYS A 32 -2.52 25.35 33.02
CA LYS A 32 -2.19 24.26 32.08
C LYS A 32 -2.76 24.53 30.71
N VAL A 33 -1.94 25.09 29.82
CA VAL A 33 -2.30 25.36 28.43
C VAL A 33 -1.85 24.20 27.53
N VAL A 34 -2.77 23.63 26.77
CA VAL A 34 -2.51 22.59 25.76
C VAL A 34 -3.05 23.07 24.40
N THR A 35 -2.39 22.72 23.31
CA THR A 35 -2.77 23.18 21.96
C THR A 35 -2.90 22.02 20.97
N SER A 36 -3.68 22.18 19.91
CA SER A 36 -3.74 21.16 18.84
C SER A 36 -2.40 21.07 18.10
N LEU A 37 -1.87 22.20 17.63
CA LEU A 37 -0.66 22.27 16.79
C LEU A 37 0.49 23.03 17.48
N SER A 38 1.73 22.68 17.15
CA SER A 38 2.96 23.33 17.65
C SER A 38 3.02 24.84 17.41
N ILE A 39 2.47 25.33 16.30
CA ILE A 39 2.42 26.77 16.00
C ILE A 39 1.59 27.54 17.04
N ILE A 40 0.50 26.95 17.53
CA ILE A 40 -0.31 27.56 18.58
C ILE A 40 0.45 27.52 19.90
N ALA A 41 1.24 26.47 20.16
CA ALA A 41 2.08 26.38 21.34
C ALA A 41 3.19 27.43 21.33
N ASP A 42 3.80 27.72 20.19
CA ASP A 42 4.78 28.81 20.03
C ASP A 42 4.17 30.16 20.42
N TRP A 43 3.05 30.54 19.80
CA TRP A 43 2.33 31.78 20.14
C TRP A 43 1.91 31.85 21.62
N ALA A 44 1.46 30.74 22.20
CA ALA A 44 1.07 30.68 23.61
C ALA A 44 2.30 30.72 24.55
N ALA A 45 3.45 30.19 24.15
CA ALA A 45 4.69 30.25 24.92
C ALA A 45 5.27 31.67 24.97
N GLU A 46 5.26 32.37 23.84
CA GLU A 46 5.68 33.76 23.72
C GLU A 46 4.81 34.70 24.58
N ILE A 47 3.48 34.51 24.57
CA ILE A 47 2.58 35.22 25.50
C ILE A 47 2.90 34.84 26.95
N GLY A 48 3.09 33.55 27.22
CA GLY A 48 3.28 32.97 28.55
C GLY A 48 4.67 33.11 29.16
N GLU A 49 5.62 33.78 28.49
CA GLU A 49 7.04 33.78 28.85
C GLU A 49 7.25 34.12 30.34
N GLY A 50 7.85 33.18 31.08
CA GLY A 50 8.13 33.30 32.52
C GLY A 50 7.02 32.80 33.46
N TYR A 51 5.81 32.49 32.95
CA TYR A 51 4.64 32.14 33.77
C TYR A 51 4.11 30.72 33.50
N PHE A 52 4.04 30.31 32.23
CA PHE A 52 3.65 28.96 31.83
C PHE A 52 4.39 28.51 30.56
N SER A 53 4.38 27.21 30.29
CA SER A 53 4.86 26.63 29.03
C SER A 53 3.80 25.68 28.50
N PRO A 54 3.26 25.92 27.28
CA PRO A 54 2.23 25.08 26.70
C PRO A 54 2.78 23.77 26.13
N ALA A 55 1.92 22.76 26.04
CA ALA A 55 2.22 21.52 25.33
C ALA A 55 1.37 21.40 24.05
N ALA A 56 1.96 20.94 22.95
CA ALA A 56 1.25 20.70 21.69
C ALA A 56 0.91 19.20 21.53
N VAL A 57 -0.30 18.90 21.04
CA VAL A 57 -0.71 17.53 20.71
C VAL A 57 -0.02 17.03 19.44
N VAL A 58 0.03 17.87 18.40
CA VAL A 58 0.74 17.62 17.14
C VAL A 58 1.96 18.54 17.08
N THR A 59 3.16 17.97 17.25
CA THR A 59 4.41 18.74 17.35
C THR A 59 5.05 19.07 15.99
N GLY A 60 4.44 18.62 14.89
CA GLY A 60 4.88 18.83 13.51
C GLY A 60 5.59 17.63 12.87
N GLY A 61 5.85 16.58 13.64
CA GLY A 61 6.30 15.28 13.12
C GLY A 61 5.21 14.44 12.44
N GLU A 62 3.97 14.88 12.55
CA GLU A 62 2.76 14.12 12.23
C GLU A 62 1.85 14.97 11.34
N ASP A 63 1.05 14.31 10.51
CA ASP A 63 0.07 14.98 9.64
C ASP A 63 -1.13 15.45 10.49
N PRO A 64 -1.37 16.77 10.61
CA PRO A 64 -2.44 17.29 11.46
C PRO A 64 -3.83 16.91 10.96
N HIS A 65 -3.99 16.57 9.68
CA HIS A 65 -5.25 16.15 9.08
C HIS A 65 -5.59 14.68 9.40
N THR A 66 -4.57 13.83 9.59
CA THR A 66 -4.72 12.37 9.74
C THR A 66 -4.17 11.79 11.04
N TYR A 67 -3.80 12.63 12.01
CA TYR A 67 -3.42 12.25 13.37
C TYR A 67 -4.48 11.36 14.06
N GLU A 68 -4.05 10.46 14.93
CA GLU A 68 -4.92 9.59 15.74
C GLU A 68 -4.65 9.83 17.23
N LEU A 69 -5.69 10.21 17.99
CA LEU A 69 -5.55 10.59 19.39
C LEU A 69 -4.94 9.48 20.26
N SER A 70 -3.72 9.72 20.74
CA SER A 70 -3.08 8.85 21.73
C SER A 70 -3.77 8.95 23.10
N PRO A 71 -3.79 7.87 23.92
CA PRO A 71 -4.34 7.93 25.29
C PRO A 71 -3.65 8.98 26.18
N SER A 72 -2.36 9.23 25.95
CA SER A 72 -1.58 10.30 26.58
C SER A 72 -2.07 11.69 26.16
N ALA A 73 -2.32 11.93 24.87
CA ALA A 73 -2.89 13.19 24.39
C ALA A 73 -4.29 13.43 24.99
N ILE A 74 -5.15 12.40 25.03
CA ILE A 74 -6.48 12.49 25.66
C ILE A 74 -6.36 12.87 27.15
N GLN A 75 -5.43 12.24 27.88
CA GLN A 75 -5.20 12.57 29.30
C GLN A 75 -4.65 13.98 29.48
N MET A 76 -3.74 14.42 28.62
CA MET A 76 -3.16 15.77 28.64
C MET A 76 -4.23 16.85 28.36
N ILE A 77 -5.04 16.67 27.31
CA ILE A 77 -6.16 17.55 26.97
C ILE A 77 -7.15 17.60 28.15
N SER A 78 -7.57 16.44 28.67
CA SER A 78 -8.52 16.33 29.79
C SER A 78 -8.01 16.90 31.12
N ALA A 79 -6.70 17.15 31.26
CA ALA A 79 -6.08 17.73 32.44
C ALA A 79 -5.65 19.19 32.24
N SER A 80 -5.95 19.79 31.09
CA SER A 80 -5.65 21.20 30.80
C SER A 80 -6.70 22.14 31.40
N ASP A 81 -6.27 23.34 31.78
CA ASP A 81 -7.16 24.45 32.15
C ASP A 81 -7.65 25.20 30.89
N LEU A 82 -6.87 25.14 29.81
CA LEU A 82 -7.19 25.68 28.50
C LEU A 82 -6.70 24.74 27.39
N PHE A 83 -7.59 24.39 26.46
CA PHE A 83 -7.24 23.71 25.21
C PHE A 83 -7.47 24.65 24.01
N ILE A 84 -6.44 24.88 23.19
CA ILE A 84 -6.48 25.84 22.08
C ILE A 84 -6.41 25.11 20.74
N VAL A 85 -7.37 25.38 19.85
CA VAL A 85 -7.49 24.77 18.51
C VAL A 85 -7.72 25.82 17.44
N PHE A 86 -7.42 25.52 16.17
CA PHE A 86 -7.95 26.32 15.06
C PHE A 86 -9.45 26.06 14.89
N GLY A 87 -9.87 24.78 14.93
CA GLY A 87 -11.28 24.41 14.86
C GLY A 87 -11.86 24.43 13.45
N LEU A 88 -11.01 24.24 12.44
CA LEU A 88 -11.39 24.31 11.04
C LEU A 88 -11.77 22.92 10.49
N PRO A 89 -12.85 22.79 9.69
CA PRO A 89 -13.17 21.54 9.02
C PRO A 89 -12.00 21.02 8.19
N GLY A 90 -11.69 19.73 8.34
CA GLY A 90 -10.59 19.08 7.63
C GLY A 90 -9.21 19.20 8.27
N LEU A 91 -9.03 20.08 9.27
CA LEU A 91 -7.78 20.20 10.02
C LEU A 91 -7.80 19.26 11.22
N GLU A 92 -8.29 19.69 12.40
CA GLU A 92 -8.35 18.84 13.60
C GLU A 92 -9.51 17.81 13.59
N SER A 93 -9.67 17.08 12.48
CA SER A 93 -10.78 16.12 12.27
C SER A 93 -10.79 14.93 13.24
N TRP A 94 -9.70 14.73 13.97
CA TRP A 94 -9.45 13.67 14.94
C TRP A 94 -10.02 13.93 16.34
N ILE A 95 -10.51 15.14 16.63
CA ILE A 95 -11.16 15.47 17.91
C ILE A 95 -12.60 15.95 17.74
N ASP A 96 -13.54 15.20 18.31
CA ASP A 96 -14.95 15.58 18.39
C ASP A 96 -15.18 16.39 19.68
N LEU A 97 -14.95 17.71 19.60
CA LEU A 97 -15.09 18.64 20.72
C LEU A 97 -16.55 18.85 21.17
N ASP A 98 -17.53 18.46 20.35
CA ASP A 98 -18.95 18.43 20.70
C ASP A 98 -19.34 17.15 21.48
N SER A 99 -18.42 16.18 21.62
CA SER A 99 -18.66 14.94 22.36
C SER A 99 -18.73 15.15 23.88
N THR A 100 -19.45 14.27 24.58
CA THR A 100 -19.65 14.37 26.03
C THR A 100 -18.36 14.22 26.85
N ASP A 101 -17.33 13.64 26.27
CA ASP A 101 -16.08 13.30 26.97
C ASP A 101 -15.21 14.55 27.24
N TYR A 102 -15.46 15.65 26.51
CA TYR A 102 -14.82 16.96 26.71
C TYR A 102 -15.73 17.99 27.41
N SER A 103 -16.91 17.57 27.89
CA SER A 103 -17.89 18.49 28.50
C SER A 103 -17.39 19.11 29.82
N GLY A 104 -16.90 20.36 29.73
CA GLY A 104 -16.36 21.12 30.86
C GLY A 104 -14.93 21.62 30.69
N LEU A 105 -14.24 21.25 29.61
CA LEU A 105 -12.98 21.90 29.21
C LEU A 105 -13.24 23.34 28.73
N ASN A 106 -12.32 24.25 29.05
CA ASN A 106 -12.29 25.54 28.37
C ASN A 106 -11.56 25.37 27.03
N VAL A 107 -12.29 25.57 25.93
CA VAL A 107 -11.77 25.35 24.57
C VAL A 107 -11.79 26.66 23.80
N LEU A 108 -10.61 27.16 23.43
CA LEU A 108 -10.45 28.34 22.59
C LEU A 108 -10.37 27.92 21.11
N TYR A 109 -11.39 28.29 20.35
CA TYR A 109 -11.41 28.18 18.89
C TYR A 109 -10.82 29.46 18.30
N LEU A 110 -9.63 29.38 17.69
CA LEU A 110 -8.93 30.54 17.15
C LEU A 110 -9.54 31.06 15.85
N ALA A 111 -10.18 30.19 15.07
CA ALA A 111 -10.57 30.48 13.71
C ALA A 111 -12.00 30.02 13.39
N THR A 112 -12.56 30.64 12.34
CA THR A 112 -13.90 30.32 11.84
C THR A 112 -13.88 30.05 10.34
N GLU A 113 -14.87 29.30 9.86
CA GLU A 113 -14.97 28.83 8.47
C GLU A 113 -14.97 29.93 7.39
N ASP A 114 -15.29 31.17 7.75
CA ASP A 114 -15.31 32.36 6.89
C ASP A 114 -13.95 33.06 6.78
N MET A 115 -12.98 32.76 7.65
CA MET A 115 -11.59 33.21 7.53
C MET A 115 -10.82 32.45 6.44
N MET A 116 -11.28 31.25 6.08
CA MET A 116 -10.66 30.42 5.05
C MET A 116 -10.89 31.00 3.63
N LYS A 117 -9.79 31.27 2.93
CA LYS A 117 -9.80 31.50 1.48
C LYS A 117 -10.22 30.23 0.75
N VAL A 118 -11.00 30.39 -0.32
CA VAL A 118 -11.17 29.36 -1.35
C VAL A 118 -9.93 29.41 -2.24
N ASP A 119 -9.27 28.27 -2.39
CA ASP A 119 -8.12 28.14 -3.27
C ASP A 119 -8.58 28.25 -4.74
N PRO A 120 -8.08 29.23 -5.52
CA PRO A 120 -8.51 29.41 -6.92
C PRO A 120 -8.08 28.26 -7.85
N VAL A 121 -7.17 27.38 -7.42
CA VAL A 121 -6.66 26.25 -8.21
C VAL A 121 -7.44 24.98 -7.92
N THR A 122 -7.66 24.62 -6.64
CA THR A 122 -8.42 23.40 -6.27
C THR A 122 -9.92 23.63 -6.14
N SER A 123 -10.36 24.88 -5.98
CA SER A 123 -11.75 25.30 -5.66
C SER A 123 -12.24 24.89 -4.26
N ASP A 124 -11.37 24.33 -3.41
CA ASP A 124 -11.68 23.95 -2.03
C ASP A 124 -11.32 25.08 -1.04
N LYS A 125 -11.93 25.10 0.15
CA LYS A 125 -11.49 25.98 1.25
C LYS A 125 -10.18 25.45 1.83
N ASN A 126 -9.25 26.34 2.14
CA ASN A 126 -7.92 25.96 2.63
C ASN A 126 -7.74 26.31 4.12
N PRO A 127 -7.49 25.33 5.01
CA PRO A 127 -7.41 25.56 6.47
C PRO A 127 -6.08 26.15 6.96
N HIS A 128 -5.06 26.28 6.11
CA HIS A 128 -3.69 26.63 6.50
C HIS A 128 -3.47 28.14 6.76
N ILE A 129 -4.43 28.79 7.42
CA ILE A 129 -4.49 30.25 7.60
C ILE A 129 -3.32 30.84 8.41
N TRP A 130 -2.69 30.04 9.28
CA TRP A 130 -1.51 30.46 10.05
C TRP A 130 -0.31 30.82 9.17
N MET A 131 -0.29 30.39 7.91
CA MET A 131 0.75 30.73 6.95
C MET A 131 0.70 32.21 6.51
N ASP A 132 -0.32 32.99 6.92
CA ASP A 132 -0.34 34.45 6.86
C ASP A 132 0.06 35.06 8.22
N PRO A 133 1.17 35.81 8.34
CA PRO A 133 1.53 36.50 9.58
C PRO A 133 0.47 37.52 10.03
N ASN A 134 -0.37 38.05 9.12
CA ASN A 134 -1.47 38.93 9.51
C ASN A 134 -2.57 38.19 10.30
N TYR A 135 -2.81 36.91 10.00
CA TYR A 135 -3.72 36.08 10.78
C TYR A 135 -3.09 35.69 12.12
N ALA A 136 -1.79 35.39 12.16
CA ALA A 136 -1.07 35.12 13.42
C ALA A 136 -1.25 36.23 14.46
N LYS A 137 -1.20 37.51 14.05
CA LYS A 137 -1.47 38.66 14.95
C LYS A 137 -2.84 38.62 15.61
N ILE A 138 -3.88 38.15 14.89
CA ILE A 138 -5.24 38.02 15.42
C ILE A 138 -5.30 36.87 16.43
N PHE A 139 -4.66 35.74 16.14
CA PHE A 139 -4.63 34.60 17.05
C PHE A 139 -3.84 34.89 18.32
N VAL A 140 -2.68 35.53 18.23
CA VAL A 140 -1.90 36.02 19.38
C VAL A 140 -2.75 36.90 20.30
N GLN A 141 -3.53 37.84 19.73
CA GLN A 141 -4.45 38.68 20.51
C GLN A 141 -5.57 37.88 21.20
N ASN A 142 -6.18 36.92 20.50
CA ASN A 142 -7.24 36.06 21.05
C ASN A 142 -6.71 35.14 22.17
N ILE A 143 -5.54 34.53 21.99
CA ILE A 143 -4.88 33.70 23.02
C ILE A 143 -4.58 34.55 24.26
N THR A 144 -4.03 35.76 24.08
CA THR A 144 -3.73 36.66 25.20
C THR A 144 -4.98 36.99 26.02
N TYR A 145 -6.10 37.28 25.35
CA TYR A 145 -7.37 37.58 26.02
C TYR A 145 -7.86 36.40 26.88
N GLU A 146 -7.85 35.18 26.35
CA GLU A 146 -8.32 33.99 27.07
C GLU A 146 -7.40 33.60 28.24
N VAL A 147 -6.08 33.71 28.04
CA VAL A 147 -5.07 33.52 29.10
C VAL A 147 -5.29 34.50 30.27
N ILE A 148 -5.56 35.77 29.99
CA ILE A 148 -5.86 36.80 31.01
C ILE A 148 -7.16 36.49 31.78
N LEU A 149 -8.14 35.84 31.17
CA LEU A 149 -9.37 35.44 31.87
C LEU A 149 -9.12 34.32 32.89
N LEU A 150 -8.14 33.45 32.63
CA LEU A 150 -7.76 32.35 33.52
C LEU A 150 -6.76 32.79 34.60
N ASP A 151 -5.82 33.67 34.25
CA ASP A 151 -4.83 34.24 35.15
C ASP A 151 -4.77 35.78 35.04
N ILE A 152 -5.77 36.40 35.66
CA ILE A 152 -5.87 37.87 35.78
C ILE A 152 -4.74 38.48 36.65
N GLY A 153 -3.97 37.65 37.37
CA GLY A 153 -2.90 38.10 38.26
C GLY A 153 -1.70 38.68 37.50
N HIS A 154 -1.43 38.13 36.31
CA HIS A 154 -0.28 38.49 35.45
C HIS A 154 -0.71 39.22 34.17
N GLN A 155 -1.87 39.89 34.19
CA GLN A 155 -2.42 40.60 33.03
C GLN A 155 -1.43 41.57 32.38
N THR A 156 -0.68 42.34 33.18
CA THR A 156 0.21 43.39 32.63
C THR A 156 1.37 42.77 31.87
N GLU A 157 1.85 41.63 32.35
CA GLU A 157 2.98 40.91 31.77
C GLU A 157 2.56 40.16 30.51
N TYR A 158 1.39 39.49 30.50
CA TYR A 158 0.84 38.91 29.26
C TYR A 158 0.53 39.97 28.19
N GLU A 159 0.02 41.14 28.56
CA GLU A 159 -0.17 42.26 27.61
C GLU A 159 1.17 42.79 27.09
N THR A 160 2.22 42.83 27.92
CA THR A 160 3.56 43.28 27.53
C THR A 160 4.24 42.28 26.58
N ASN A 161 4.20 40.99 26.91
CA ASN A 161 4.76 39.91 26.09
C ASN A 161 4.08 39.86 24.72
N ARG A 162 2.73 39.94 24.70
CA ARG A 162 1.94 40.08 23.46
C ARG A 162 2.42 41.27 22.62
N ASP A 163 2.54 42.45 23.21
CA ASP A 163 2.88 43.67 22.46
C ASP A 163 4.31 43.64 21.91
N ASN A 164 5.25 42.99 22.62
CA ASN A 164 6.59 42.71 22.10
C ASN A 164 6.53 41.75 20.90
N TYR A 165 5.88 40.59 21.04
CA TYR A 165 5.82 39.58 19.98
C TYR A 165 5.03 40.07 18.74
N LEU A 166 3.98 40.88 18.92
CA LEU A 166 3.29 41.54 17.82
C LEU A 166 4.19 42.53 17.06
N ALA A 167 5.12 43.19 17.74
CA ALA A 167 6.12 44.05 17.09
C ALA A 167 7.15 43.22 16.31
N GLU A 168 7.55 42.04 16.81
CA GLU A 168 8.41 41.12 16.06
C GLU A 168 7.75 40.55 14.80
N ILE A 169 6.43 40.27 14.85
CA ILE A 169 5.65 39.90 13.66
C ILE A 169 5.53 41.08 12.68
N ASP A 170 5.39 42.32 13.17
CA ASP A 170 5.40 43.51 12.29
C ASP A 170 6.77 43.72 11.64
N ASP A 171 7.87 43.52 12.37
CA ASP A 171 9.22 43.55 11.79
C ASP A 171 9.43 42.39 10.80
N LEU A 172 8.90 41.18 11.05
CA LEU A 172 8.90 40.07 10.10
C LEU A 172 8.15 40.43 8.80
N LEU A 173 6.95 41.01 8.92
CA LEU A 173 6.15 41.47 7.78
C LEU A 173 6.88 42.51 6.94
N ILE A 174 7.68 43.39 7.56
CA ILE A 174 8.59 44.31 6.86
C ILE A 174 9.72 43.52 6.19
N ARG A 175 10.43 42.65 6.93
CA ARG A 175 11.57 41.87 6.40
C ARG A 175 11.20 41.10 5.14
N ILE A 176 10.09 40.35 5.13
CA ILE A 176 9.68 39.54 3.97
C ILE A 176 9.27 40.38 2.74
N GLN A 177 9.07 41.69 2.90
CA GLN A 177 8.76 42.64 1.82
C GLN A 177 9.98 43.45 1.34
N GLU A 178 11.13 43.36 2.04
CA GLU A 178 12.38 44.06 1.69
C GLU A 178 13.41 43.11 1.01
N ASP A 179 14.52 43.65 0.51
CA ASP A 179 15.61 42.83 -0.07
C ASP A 179 16.30 41.99 1.02
N PRO A 180 16.58 40.68 0.79
CA PRO A 180 16.49 39.96 -0.49
C PRO A 180 15.13 39.27 -0.74
N PHE A 181 14.18 39.36 0.19
CA PHE A 181 12.94 38.58 0.18
C PHE A 181 11.89 39.11 -0.83
N ASN A 182 11.94 40.39 -1.17
CA ASN A 182 11.15 40.99 -2.25
C ASN A 182 11.36 40.34 -3.63
N GLN A 183 12.43 39.55 -3.82
CA GLN A 183 12.73 38.80 -5.04
C GLN A 183 11.74 37.64 -5.28
N THR A 184 10.90 37.31 -4.29
CA THR A 184 9.77 36.40 -4.43
C THR A 184 8.60 36.98 -5.25
N LEU A 185 8.49 38.31 -5.34
CA LEU A 185 7.35 38.97 -5.97
C LEU A 185 7.25 38.62 -7.47
N GLY A 186 6.12 38.02 -7.86
CA GLY A 186 5.87 37.59 -9.24
C GLY A 186 6.61 36.31 -9.65
N MET A 187 7.27 35.60 -8.72
CA MET A 187 7.66 34.21 -8.96
C MET A 187 6.42 33.37 -9.28
N ARG A 188 6.56 32.40 -10.18
CA ARG A 188 5.48 31.49 -10.59
C ARG A 188 5.89 30.07 -10.25
N VAL A 189 5.08 29.36 -9.47
CA VAL A 189 5.41 28.04 -8.92
C VAL A 189 4.29 27.03 -9.14
N VAL A 190 4.66 25.75 -9.17
CA VAL A 190 3.71 24.66 -8.92
C VAL A 190 3.91 24.18 -7.49
N VAL A 191 2.84 23.88 -6.76
CA VAL A 191 2.89 23.46 -5.36
C VAL A 191 2.52 21.99 -5.25
N HIS A 192 3.20 21.22 -4.38
CA HIS A 192 2.88 19.83 -4.14
C HIS A 192 1.57 19.69 -3.34
N HIS A 193 1.60 20.11 -2.07
CA HIS A 193 0.48 20.12 -1.14
C HIS A 193 -0.02 21.56 -0.91
N PRO A 194 -1.33 21.85 -0.89
CA PRO A 194 -1.88 23.21 -0.91
C PRO A 194 -1.61 24.08 0.33
N SER A 195 -0.88 23.62 1.34
CA SER A 195 -0.63 24.34 2.61
C SER A 195 -0.09 25.77 2.46
N PHE A 196 0.63 26.05 1.38
CA PHE A 196 1.37 27.30 1.21
C PHE A 196 0.55 28.45 0.60
N LEU A 197 -0.76 28.29 0.36
CA LEU A 197 -1.63 29.33 -0.24
C LEU A 197 -1.39 30.72 0.38
N TYR A 198 -1.53 30.83 1.70
CA TYR A 198 -1.54 32.13 2.36
C TYR A 198 -0.16 32.81 2.35
N LEU A 199 0.91 32.06 2.62
CA LEU A 199 2.28 32.59 2.55
C LEU A 199 2.62 33.05 1.12
N LEU A 200 2.28 32.25 0.11
CA LEU A 200 2.57 32.57 -1.28
C LEU A 200 1.75 33.79 -1.77
N ASP A 201 0.50 33.95 -1.32
CA ASP A 201 -0.28 35.19 -1.54
C ASP A 201 0.42 36.42 -0.94
N VAL A 202 0.90 36.35 0.32
CA VAL A 202 1.59 37.47 1.01
C VAL A 202 2.88 37.86 0.30
N LEU A 203 3.64 36.89 -0.20
CA LEU A 203 4.87 37.11 -0.97
C LEU A 203 4.61 37.52 -2.44
N GLY A 204 3.35 37.53 -2.88
CA GLY A 204 2.99 37.79 -4.27
C GLY A 204 3.50 36.74 -5.27
N VAL A 205 3.63 35.48 -4.82
CA VAL A 205 4.03 34.33 -5.63
C VAL A 205 2.80 33.69 -6.27
N GLU A 206 2.78 33.59 -7.60
CA GLU A 206 1.67 33.01 -8.34
C GLU A 206 1.74 31.47 -8.32
N ARG A 207 0.67 30.84 -7.81
CA ARG A 207 0.52 29.37 -7.82
C ARG A 207 -0.19 28.95 -9.11
N VAL A 208 0.57 28.37 -10.04
CA VAL A 208 0.11 28.00 -11.40
C VAL A 208 -0.55 26.62 -11.43
N GLY A 209 -0.28 25.78 -10.43
CA GLY A 209 -0.91 24.48 -10.26
C GLY A 209 -0.64 23.89 -8.88
N VAL A 210 -1.53 23.01 -8.41
CA VAL A 210 -1.36 22.20 -7.20
C VAL A 210 -1.36 20.74 -7.61
N ILE A 211 -0.36 19.97 -7.18
CA ILE A 211 -0.16 18.58 -7.61
C ILE A 211 -1.12 17.64 -6.90
N GLU A 212 -1.29 17.73 -5.58
CA GLU A 212 -2.35 17.00 -4.89
C GLU A 212 -3.71 17.69 -5.13
N GLU A 213 -4.64 17.00 -5.79
CA GLU A 213 -5.98 17.54 -6.12
C GLU A 213 -6.82 17.77 -4.85
N HIS A 214 -6.63 16.93 -3.83
CA HIS A 214 -7.19 17.04 -2.48
C HIS A 214 -6.13 16.67 -1.43
N GLU A 215 -6.27 17.18 -0.21
CA GLU A 215 -5.31 16.98 0.90
C GLU A 215 -5.04 15.49 1.18
N GLY A 216 -3.77 15.09 1.13
CA GLY A 216 -3.32 13.72 1.43
C GLY A 216 -3.72 12.66 0.39
N SER A 217 -4.09 13.06 -0.83
CA SER A 217 -4.53 12.18 -1.92
C SER A 217 -3.43 11.96 -2.98
N GLU A 218 -3.22 10.70 -3.42
CA GLU A 218 -2.21 10.39 -4.44
C GLU A 218 -2.67 10.91 -5.82
N PRO A 219 -1.90 11.81 -6.47
CA PRO A 219 -2.37 12.52 -7.64
C PRO A 219 -2.31 11.69 -8.92
N SER A 220 -3.32 11.89 -9.77
CA SER A 220 -3.49 11.14 -11.02
C SER A 220 -2.36 11.47 -12.02
N LEU A 221 -1.80 10.46 -12.72
CA LEU A 221 -0.77 10.64 -13.76
C LEU A 221 -1.24 11.56 -14.91
N ARG A 222 -2.56 11.68 -15.12
CA ARG A 222 -3.19 12.61 -16.04
C ARG A 222 -3.04 14.02 -15.52
N HIS A 223 -3.43 14.29 -14.27
CA HIS A 223 -3.24 15.60 -13.64
C HIS A 223 -1.76 15.99 -13.61
N ILE A 224 -0.87 15.06 -13.25
CA ILE A 224 0.59 15.24 -13.34
C ILE A 224 1.04 15.59 -14.77
N ARG A 225 0.45 15.00 -15.82
CA ARG A 225 0.76 15.35 -17.23
C ARG A 225 0.17 16.69 -17.65
N GLU A 226 -0.98 17.07 -17.11
CA GLU A 226 -1.59 18.39 -17.33
C GLU A 226 -0.72 19.47 -16.67
N ILE A 227 -0.24 19.24 -15.44
CA ILE A 227 0.78 20.06 -14.78
C ILE A 227 2.11 20.07 -15.54
N GLU A 228 2.63 18.91 -15.97
CA GLU A 228 3.85 18.83 -16.80
C GLU A 228 3.73 19.67 -18.07
N ALA A 229 2.57 19.62 -18.74
CA ALA A 229 2.28 20.43 -19.91
C ALA A 229 2.19 21.92 -19.59
N THR A 230 1.51 22.31 -18.51
CA THR A 230 1.41 23.72 -18.06
C THR A 230 2.79 24.26 -17.67
N MET A 231 3.58 23.51 -16.90
CA MET A 231 4.95 23.90 -16.52
C MET A 231 5.84 24.12 -17.74
N ILE A 232 5.76 23.26 -18.76
CA ILE A 232 6.53 23.42 -20.00
C ILE A 232 5.99 24.58 -20.85
N ALA A 233 4.67 24.74 -20.96
CA ALA A 233 4.04 25.79 -21.77
C ALA A 233 4.25 27.20 -21.20
N GLU A 234 4.27 27.31 -19.88
CA GLU A 234 4.40 28.58 -19.14
C GLU A 234 5.80 28.81 -18.56
N ASN A 235 6.75 27.90 -18.84
CA ASN A 235 8.15 27.95 -18.43
C ASN A 235 8.33 28.07 -16.90
N ILE A 236 7.61 27.24 -16.15
CA ILE A 236 7.68 27.15 -14.69
C ILE A 236 8.86 26.28 -14.27
N SER A 237 9.81 26.86 -13.54
CA SER A 237 11.07 26.21 -13.15
C SER A 237 11.21 25.92 -11.66
N ILE A 238 10.15 26.06 -10.86
CA ILE A 238 10.15 25.79 -9.41
C ILE A 238 8.92 24.96 -9.05
N ILE A 239 9.15 23.87 -8.31
CA ILE A 239 8.12 23.11 -7.61
C ILE A 239 8.32 23.27 -6.10
N VAL A 240 7.30 23.76 -5.40
CA VAL A 240 7.25 23.83 -3.94
C VAL A 240 6.80 22.48 -3.40
N THR A 241 7.52 21.89 -2.45
CA THR A 241 7.16 20.63 -1.78
C THR A 241 7.45 20.69 -0.29
N GLN A 242 6.87 19.77 0.48
CA GLN A 242 7.25 19.54 1.87
C GLN A 242 8.36 18.47 1.95
N PRO A 243 9.27 18.53 2.95
CA PRO A 243 10.27 17.48 3.19
C PRO A 243 9.66 16.07 3.37
N GLN A 244 8.54 15.98 4.08
CA GLN A 244 7.79 14.75 4.38
C GLN A 244 7.15 14.12 3.13
N LEU A 245 6.92 14.96 2.11
CA LEU A 245 6.22 14.62 0.88
C LEU A 245 7.17 14.58 -0.33
N GLU A 246 8.49 14.48 -0.13
CA GLU A 246 9.47 14.37 -1.23
C GLU A 246 9.40 12.98 -1.91
N GLY A 247 8.38 12.78 -2.76
CA GLY A 247 8.18 11.56 -3.51
C GLY A 247 9.02 11.48 -4.79
N ASN A 248 9.34 10.24 -5.20
CA ASN A 248 9.94 9.95 -6.52
C ASN A 248 9.13 10.56 -7.69
N GLN A 249 7.81 10.75 -7.54
CA GLN A 249 6.93 11.39 -8.53
C GLN A 249 7.31 12.86 -8.77
N ILE A 250 7.50 13.63 -7.70
CA ILE A 250 7.88 15.05 -7.72
C ILE A 250 9.27 15.22 -8.32
N LEU A 251 10.23 14.40 -7.88
CA LEU A 251 11.57 14.36 -8.47
C LEU A 251 11.53 14.07 -9.98
N ASN A 252 10.67 13.17 -10.45
CA ASN A 252 10.55 12.89 -11.88
C ASN A 252 9.87 14.00 -12.68
N LEU A 253 8.86 14.67 -12.12
CA LEU A 253 8.25 15.85 -12.74
C LEU A 253 9.28 16.99 -12.87
N ALA A 254 10.03 17.27 -11.80
CA ALA A 254 11.13 18.24 -11.80
C ALA A 254 12.17 17.94 -12.90
N ARG A 255 12.63 16.69 -13.02
CA ARG A 255 13.56 16.27 -14.10
C ARG A 255 13.01 16.44 -15.52
N LYS A 256 11.69 16.30 -15.72
CA LYS A 256 11.11 16.45 -17.07
C LYS A 256 10.92 17.91 -17.46
N THR A 257 10.52 18.73 -16.50
CA THR A 257 10.27 20.17 -16.65
C THR A 257 11.55 21.01 -16.52
N ASN A 258 12.65 20.39 -16.07
CA ASN A 258 13.90 21.06 -15.68
C ASN A 258 13.64 22.11 -14.58
N ALA A 259 12.76 21.77 -13.63
CA ALA A 259 12.46 22.58 -12.47
C ALA A 259 13.34 22.19 -11.27
N SER A 260 13.59 23.16 -10.40
CA SER A 260 14.19 22.97 -9.08
C SER A 260 13.12 22.76 -8.01
N LEU A 261 13.50 22.17 -6.87
CA LEU A 261 12.64 21.91 -5.71
C LEU A 261 12.87 22.93 -4.60
N ALA A 262 11.83 23.69 -4.24
CA ALA A 262 11.80 24.50 -3.01
C ALA A 262 11.15 23.67 -1.90
N LYS A 263 11.85 23.42 -0.80
CA LYS A 263 11.37 22.59 0.32
C LYS A 263 10.91 23.47 1.47
N LEU A 264 9.59 23.59 1.64
CA LEU A 264 8.96 24.44 2.64
C LEU A 264 8.29 23.58 3.72
N THR A 265 8.22 24.07 4.95
CA THR A 265 7.51 23.42 6.06
C THR A 265 6.27 24.22 6.48
N PRO A 266 5.09 23.59 6.65
CA PRO A 266 3.90 24.25 7.16
C PRO A 266 3.79 24.18 8.70
N LEU A 267 4.68 23.45 9.38
CA LEU A 267 4.68 23.19 10.82
C LEU A 267 6.09 23.36 11.41
N LEU A 268 6.15 23.52 12.74
CA LEU A 268 7.40 23.61 13.51
C LEU A 268 7.98 22.20 13.78
N GLY A 269 9.20 22.11 14.30
CA GLY A 269 9.88 20.83 14.58
C GLY A 269 10.49 20.12 13.36
N ILE A 270 10.50 20.78 12.19
CA ILE A 270 10.99 20.24 10.92
C ILE A 270 12.21 21.04 10.47
N ASN A 271 13.28 20.38 10.02
CA ASN A 271 14.50 21.03 9.51
C ASN A 271 15.13 22.06 10.48
N ASN A 272 15.09 21.78 11.78
CA ASN A 272 15.56 22.65 12.88
C ASN A 272 14.85 24.02 12.97
N VAL A 273 13.63 24.11 12.45
CA VAL A 273 12.74 25.27 12.62
C VAL A 273 11.89 25.05 13.87
N TYR A 274 12.03 25.90 14.88
CA TYR A 274 11.34 25.73 16.17
C TYR A 274 10.36 26.86 16.52
N THR A 275 10.51 28.06 15.96
CA THR A 275 9.59 29.19 16.19
C THR A 275 8.77 29.53 14.94
N TYR A 276 7.61 30.18 15.12
CA TYR A 276 6.78 30.64 14.02
C TYR A 276 7.50 31.64 13.10
N ILE A 277 8.30 32.54 13.67
CA ILE A 277 9.05 33.55 12.91
C ILE A 277 10.13 32.87 12.06
N ASP A 278 10.91 31.97 12.65
CA ASP A 278 11.91 31.17 11.91
C ASP A 278 11.27 30.36 10.77
N MET A 279 10.05 29.85 10.99
CA MET A 279 9.33 29.07 9.97
C MET A 279 9.00 29.89 8.73
N ILE A 280 8.52 31.12 8.92
CA ILE A 280 8.24 32.02 7.80
C ILE A 280 9.54 32.39 7.07
N GLU A 281 10.60 32.75 7.80
CA GLU A 281 11.89 33.09 7.19
C GLU A 281 12.54 31.92 6.45
N TYR A 282 12.54 30.72 7.05
CA TYR A 282 13.00 29.48 6.43
C TYR A 282 12.28 29.22 5.10
N ASN A 283 10.95 29.35 5.08
CA ASN A 283 10.15 29.10 3.88
C ASN A 283 10.47 30.09 2.76
N VAL A 284 10.69 31.37 3.09
CA VAL A 284 11.10 32.39 2.12
C VAL A 284 12.51 32.10 1.59
N LEU A 285 13.46 31.74 2.46
CA LEU A 285 14.82 31.35 2.07
C LEU A 285 14.85 30.11 1.16
N ALA A 286 13.99 29.13 1.41
CA ALA A 286 13.85 27.92 0.61
C ALA A 286 13.25 28.19 -0.79
N LEU A 287 12.32 29.16 -0.90
CA LEU A 287 11.82 29.63 -2.20
C LEU A 287 12.92 30.30 -3.04
N LEU A 288 13.81 31.07 -2.40
CA LEU A 288 14.90 31.77 -3.09
C LEU A 288 16.07 30.85 -3.49
N ASN A 289 16.23 29.70 -2.83
CA ASN A 289 17.36 28.78 -3.05
C ASN A 289 16.92 27.33 -3.39
N PRO A 290 16.15 27.10 -4.48
CA PRO A 290 15.59 25.80 -4.79
C PRO A 290 16.64 24.81 -5.37
N GLU A 291 16.58 23.54 -4.95
CA GLU A 291 17.52 22.47 -5.31
C GLU A 291 17.33 21.97 -6.76
N ALA A 292 18.41 21.87 -7.55
CA ALA A 292 18.33 21.45 -8.96
C ALA A 292 18.21 19.93 -9.17
N VAL A 293 17.56 19.48 -10.26
CA VAL A 293 17.29 18.06 -10.55
C VAL A 293 17.65 17.64 -11.99
N ASP A 294 18.51 16.62 -12.17
CA ASP A 294 19.12 16.21 -13.45
C ASP A 294 18.16 15.62 -14.53
N ALA A 295 18.16 16.18 -15.75
CA ALA A 295 17.08 16.04 -16.76
C ALA A 295 17.49 15.47 -18.15
N LYS A 296 16.71 14.53 -18.76
CA LYS A 296 16.65 14.23 -20.23
C LYS A 296 15.37 13.45 -20.67
N GLY A 297 14.74 13.81 -21.79
CA GLY A 297 13.73 12.98 -22.50
C GLY A 297 13.16 13.57 -23.82
N TRP A 298 12.81 12.75 -24.83
CA TRP A 298 12.11 13.17 -26.08
C TRP A 298 11.51 12.05 -27.01
N ILE A 299 10.94 10.94 -26.52
CA ILE A 299 10.57 9.77 -27.40
C ILE A 299 9.05 9.39 -27.39
N LEU A 300 8.21 10.12 -26.66
CA LEU A 300 6.83 9.71 -26.33
C LEU A 300 5.88 9.50 -27.54
N THR A 301 6.02 10.26 -28.62
CA THR A 301 5.06 10.29 -29.74
C THR A 301 5.05 9.04 -30.63
N ALA A 302 6.08 8.20 -30.60
CA ALA A 302 6.18 7.02 -31.48
C ALA A 302 5.50 5.75 -30.94
N PHE A 303 5.22 5.68 -29.62
CA PHE A 303 4.73 4.48 -28.94
C PHE A 303 3.31 4.06 -29.33
N ILE A 304 2.44 5.05 -29.52
CA ILE A 304 0.98 4.94 -29.49
C ILE A 304 0.43 4.04 -30.62
N ILE A 305 1.16 3.91 -31.73
CA ILE A 305 0.70 3.22 -32.94
C ILE A 305 1.10 1.72 -32.95
N GLY A 306 2.12 1.32 -32.20
CA GLY A 306 2.70 -0.04 -32.29
C GLY A 306 1.96 -1.12 -31.48
N MET A 307 1.62 -0.82 -30.22
CA MET A 307 1.14 -1.82 -29.25
C MET A 307 -0.25 -2.41 -29.57
N SER A 308 -1.14 -1.60 -30.16
CA SER A 308 -2.53 -1.99 -30.48
C SER A 308 -2.64 -3.22 -31.39
N PHE A 309 -1.58 -3.55 -32.14
CA PHE A 309 -1.55 -4.71 -33.04
C PHE A 309 -1.08 -6.02 -32.39
N PHE A 310 -0.33 -5.98 -31.28
CA PHE A 310 0.25 -7.20 -30.70
C PHE A 310 -0.79 -8.08 -29.98
N SER A 311 -1.70 -7.44 -29.25
CA SER A 311 -2.77 -8.09 -28.50
C SER A 311 -3.77 -8.82 -29.41
N VAL A 312 -4.12 -8.20 -30.55
CA VAL A 312 -5.04 -8.76 -31.55
C VAL A 312 -4.52 -10.09 -32.10
N THR A 313 -3.22 -10.18 -32.35
CA THR A 313 -2.58 -11.35 -32.98
C THR A 313 -2.47 -12.54 -32.03
N ALA A 314 -2.19 -12.31 -30.75
CA ALA A 314 -2.20 -13.37 -29.74
C ALA A 314 -3.60 -14.00 -29.58
N ILE A 315 -4.65 -13.17 -29.60
CA ILE A 315 -6.06 -13.62 -29.52
C ILE A 315 -6.44 -14.45 -30.75
N ILE A 316 -6.10 -13.99 -31.96
CA ILE A 316 -6.33 -14.73 -33.22
C ILE A 316 -5.64 -16.10 -33.19
N LEU A 317 -4.36 -16.16 -32.83
CA LEU A 317 -3.60 -17.42 -32.78
C LEU A 317 -4.13 -18.39 -31.70
N GLY A 318 -4.60 -17.86 -30.56
CA GLY A 318 -5.25 -18.65 -29.51
C GLY A 318 -6.57 -19.28 -29.96
N TYR A 319 -7.42 -18.51 -30.67
CA TYR A 319 -8.70 -18.98 -31.20
C TYR A 319 -8.55 -20.17 -32.17
N PHE A 320 -7.64 -20.06 -33.15
CA PHE A 320 -7.41 -21.15 -34.11
C PHE A 320 -6.84 -22.42 -33.46
N ARG A 321 -5.95 -22.28 -32.47
CA ARG A 321 -5.39 -23.44 -31.75
C ARG A 321 -6.43 -24.18 -30.91
N PHE A 322 -7.46 -23.50 -30.41
CA PHE A 322 -8.58 -24.12 -29.70
C PHE A 322 -9.47 -24.97 -30.62
N ARG A 323 -9.58 -24.61 -31.90
CA ARG A 323 -10.42 -25.30 -32.89
C ARG A 323 -9.82 -26.60 -33.45
N GLY A 324 -8.55 -26.88 -33.18
CA GLY A 324 -7.86 -28.08 -33.67
C GLY A 324 -7.44 -28.04 -35.14
N GLU A 325 -7.51 -26.87 -35.79
CA GLU A 325 -7.00 -26.68 -37.16
C GLU A 325 -5.46 -26.69 -37.17
N SER A 326 -4.83 -27.24 -38.23
CA SER A 326 -3.37 -27.34 -38.30
C SER A 326 -2.71 -26.00 -38.59
N LEU A 327 -1.67 -25.67 -37.81
CA LEU A 327 -0.91 -24.41 -37.91
C LEU A 327 -0.31 -24.17 -39.31
N ASP A 328 -0.08 -25.23 -40.08
CA ASP A 328 0.54 -25.14 -41.40
C ASP A 328 -0.37 -24.50 -42.45
N LYS A 329 -1.70 -24.68 -42.35
CA LYS A 329 -2.66 -23.99 -43.23
C LYS A 329 -2.75 -22.48 -42.94
N LEU A 330 -2.49 -22.07 -41.70
CA LEU A 330 -2.56 -20.66 -41.28
C LEU A 330 -1.38 -19.83 -41.78
N LYS A 331 -0.20 -20.44 -41.97
CA LYS A 331 1.00 -19.76 -42.51
C LYS A 331 0.83 -19.33 -43.97
N GLU A 332 -0.09 -19.93 -44.73
CA GLU A 332 -0.33 -19.56 -46.13
C GLU A 332 -1.35 -18.43 -46.29
N SER A 333 -2.16 -18.14 -45.27
CA SER A 333 -3.14 -17.06 -45.31
C SER A 333 -2.46 -15.68 -45.41
N PRO A 334 -2.77 -14.86 -46.44
CA PRO A 334 -2.20 -13.53 -46.59
C PRO A 334 -2.61 -12.59 -45.42
N ILE A 335 -3.82 -12.77 -44.87
CA ILE A 335 -4.31 -11.99 -43.72
C ILE A 335 -3.46 -12.28 -42.48
N VAL A 336 -3.17 -13.56 -42.19
CA VAL A 336 -2.36 -13.95 -41.03
C VAL A 336 -0.92 -13.49 -41.17
N LYS A 337 -0.33 -13.55 -42.39
CA LYS A 337 0.99 -12.99 -42.68
C LYS A 337 1.05 -11.48 -42.43
N THR A 338 0.10 -10.70 -42.95
CA THR A 338 0.06 -9.25 -42.74
C THR A 338 -0.12 -8.89 -41.27
N VAL A 339 -1.01 -9.58 -40.55
CA VAL A 339 -1.21 -9.38 -39.10
C VAL A 339 0.07 -9.69 -38.31
N ILE A 340 0.78 -10.78 -38.60
CA ILE A 340 2.07 -11.12 -37.96
C ILE A 340 3.16 -10.09 -38.27
N ILE A 341 3.22 -9.57 -39.50
CA ILE A 341 4.22 -8.55 -39.90
C ILE A 341 3.96 -7.23 -39.16
N ILE A 342 2.72 -6.74 -39.13
CA ILE A 342 2.37 -5.51 -38.39
C ILE A 342 2.62 -5.70 -36.89
N THR A 343 2.36 -6.91 -36.37
CA THR A 343 2.67 -7.29 -34.97
C THR A 343 4.16 -7.23 -34.68
N LEU A 344 5.01 -7.78 -35.54
CA LEU A 344 6.46 -7.74 -35.35
C LEU A 344 7.00 -6.30 -35.36
N ILE A 345 6.48 -5.45 -36.25
CA ILE A 345 6.86 -4.03 -36.34
C ILE A 345 6.35 -3.23 -35.12
N GLY A 346 5.11 -3.49 -34.69
CA GLY A 346 4.51 -2.88 -33.49
C GLY A 346 5.16 -3.32 -32.18
N GLY A 347 5.61 -4.58 -32.10
CA GLY A 347 6.36 -5.10 -30.97
C GLY A 347 7.80 -4.57 -30.91
N LEU A 348 8.45 -4.41 -32.07
CA LEU A 348 9.81 -3.84 -32.12
C LEU A 348 9.82 -2.37 -31.65
N SER A 349 8.77 -1.61 -31.99
CA SER A 349 8.56 -0.23 -31.50
C SER A 349 8.11 -0.17 -30.03
N ALA A 350 7.30 -1.12 -29.56
CA ALA A 350 6.98 -1.27 -28.14
C ALA A 350 8.22 -1.54 -27.28
N ILE A 351 9.10 -2.45 -27.73
CA ILE A 351 10.35 -2.79 -27.07
C ILE A 351 11.24 -1.55 -26.90
N THR A 352 11.39 -0.72 -27.93
CA THR A 352 12.20 0.52 -27.84
C THR A 352 11.66 1.55 -26.85
N VAL A 353 10.35 1.57 -26.57
CA VAL A 353 9.75 2.51 -25.61
C VAL A 353 9.74 1.95 -24.18
N ILE A 354 9.51 0.64 -24.03
CA ILE A 354 9.68 -0.08 -22.75
C ILE A 354 11.13 0.07 -22.25
N PHE A 355 12.12 0.18 -23.14
CA PHE A 355 13.51 0.50 -22.77
C PHE A 355 13.81 2.00 -22.55
N SER A 356 12.83 2.90 -22.73
CA SER A 356 12.99 4.36 -22.59
C SER A 356 12.40 4.93 -21.29
N ASP A 357 11.26 4.41 -20.83
CA ASP A 357 10.66 4.78 -19.55
C ASP A 357 11.13 3.80 -18.47
N ILE A 358 12.16 4.21 -17.72
CA ILE A 358 12.79 3.38 -16.68
C ILE A 358 11.83 3.02 -15.54
N ILE A 359 10.80 3.84 -15.30
CA ILE A 359 9.79 3.63 -14.24
C ILE A 359 8.83 2.53 -14.69
N LEU A 360 8.29 2.66 -15.90
CA LEU A 360 7.43 1.62 -16.50
C LEU A 360 8.21 0.31 -16.69
N LEU A 361 9.50 0.35 -17.05
CA LEU A 361 10.34 -0.84 -17.14
C LEU A 361 10.50 -1.53 -15.78
N ARG A 362 10.84 -0.79 -14.72
CA ARG A 362 10.95 -1.34 -13.36
C ARG A 362 9.63 -1.93 -12.90
N ALA A 363 8.52 -1.25 -13.14
CA ALA A 363 7.18 -1.73 -12.79
C ALA A 363 6.83 -3.04 -13.54
N LEU A 364 7.07 -3.10 -14.85
CA LEU A 364 6.81 -4.29 -15.66
C LEU A 364 7.72 -5.47 -15.30
N VAL A 365 9.00 -5.23 -15.00
CA VAL A 365 9.94 -6.28 -14.55
C VAL A 365 9.58 -6.77 -13.15
N THR A 366 9.18 -5.87 -12.25
CA THR A 366 8.66 -6.22 -10.91
C THR A 366 7.40 -7.08 -11.01
N ALA A 367 6.43 -6.66 -11.82
CA ALA A 367 5.19 -7.39 -12.08
C ALA A 367 5.43 -8.76 -12.74
N LEU A 368 6.41 -8.86 -13.64
CA LEU A 368 6.86 -10.11 -14.24
C LEU A 368 7.43 -11.07 -13.18
N ILE A 369 8.34 -10.59 -12.33
CA ILE A 369 8.99 -11.40 -11.29
C ILE A 369 7.94 -11.90 -10.29
N ILE A 370 7.10 -11.01 -9.75
CA ILE A 370 6.06 -11.35 -8.78
C ILE A 370 4.99 -12.26 -9.41
N GLY A 371 4.61 -12.04 -10.67
CA GLY A 371 3.69 -12.90 -11.41
C GLY A 371 4.23 -14.33 -11.59
N ILE A 372 5.53 -14.48 -11.86
CA ILE A 372 6.17 -15.80 -11.94
C ILE A 372 6.22 -16.46 -10.56
N LEU A 373 6.69 -15.74 -9.54
CA LEU A 373 6.84 -16.25 -8.17
C LEU A 373 5.52 -16.63 -7.53
N GLY A 374 4.53 -15.74 -7.58
CA GLY A 374 3.19 -15.98 -7.08
C GLY A 374 2.55 -17.19 -7.76
N GLY A 375 2.71 -17.32 -9.08
CA GLY A 375 2.29 -18.50 -9.82
C GLY A 375 2.99 -19.82 -9.43
N VAL A 376 4.26 -19.79 -9.03
CA VAL A 376 4.99 -20.99 -8.57
C VAL A 376 4.61 -21.35 -7.14
N ILE A 377 4.75 -20.41 -6.20
CA ILE A 377 4.51 -20.63 -4.76
C ILE A 377 3.03 -20.89 -4.52
N GLY A 378 2.16 -20.06 -5.10
CA GLY A 378 0.71 -20.14 -4.95
C GLY A 378 0.10 -21.48 -5.35
N VAL A 379 0.66 -22.15 -6.35
CA VAL A 379 0.23 -23.49 -6.75
C VAL A 379 0.49 -24.52 -5.65
N PHE A 380 1.59 -24.41 -4.90
CA PHE A 380 1.86 -25.26 -3.74
C PHE A 380 1.03 -24.85 -2.52
N VAL A 381 0.89 -23.55 -2.25
CA VAL A 381 0.08 -23.02 -1.14
C VAL A 381 -1.38 -23.46 -1.27
N LEU A 382 -1.95 -23.30 -2.47
CA LEU A 382 -3.33 -23.69 -2.79
C LEU A 382 -3.54 -25.20 -2.65
N LEU A 383 -2.60 -26.02 -3.14
CA LEU A 383 -2.71 -27.49 -3.04
C LEU A 383 -2.48 -28.02 -1.62
N LYS A 384 -1.75 -27.30 -0.78
CA LYS A 384 -1.61 -27.60 0.66
C LYS A 384 -2.79 -27.10 1.50
N GLY A 385 -3.69 -26.27 0.94
CA GLY A 385 -4.80 -25.68 1.70
C GLY A 385 -4.41 -24.53 2.65
N MET A 386 -3.19 -24.00 2.54
CA MET A 386 -2.65 -22.98 3.45
C MET A 386 -2.88 -21.55 2.92
N VAL A 387 -4.03 -21.28 2.31
CA VAL A 387 -4.27 -20.05 1.51
C VAL A 387 -4.08 -18.77 2.33
N PHE A 388 -4.67 -18.72 3.53
CA PHE A 388 -4.57 -17.56 4.44
C PHE A 388 -3.19 -17.37 5.08
N LEU A 389 -2.25 -18.32 4.94
CA LEU A 389 -0.89 -18.15 5.49
C LEU A 389 -0.17 -16.95 4.86
N GLY A 390 -0.44 -16.65 3.58
CA GLY A 390 0.17 -15.50 2.92
C GLY A 390 -0.24 -14.17 3.53
N GLU A 391 -1.48 -14.08 4.02
CA GLU A 391 -2.04 -12.89 4.65
C GLU A 391 -1.47 -12.69 6.06
N ALA A 392 -1.36 -13.77 6.84
CA ALA A 392 -0.72 -13.72 8.17
C ALA A 392 0.77 -13.34 8.09
N ILE A 393 1.49 -13.81 7.06
CA ILE A 393 2.87 -13.41 6.81
C ILE A 393 2.94 -11.93 6.43
N ALA A 394 2.12 -11.46 5.48
CA ALA A 394 2.15 -10.07 5.03
C ALA A 394 1.88 -9.06 6.16
N HIS A 395 0.94 -9.36 7.06
CA HIS A 395 0.65 -8.49 8.20
C HIS A 395 1.69 -8.63 9.34
N SER A 396 2.38 -9.76 9.45
CA SER A 396 3.55 -9.88 10.31
C SER A 396 4.73 -9.07 9.77
N ALA A 397 5.01 -9.15 8.47
CA ALA A 397 5.98 -8.30 7.80
C ALA A 397 5.64 -6.80 7.94
N PHE A 398 4.36 -6.41 7.88
CA PHE A 398 3.90 -5.05 8.18
C PHE A 398 4.21 -4.63 9.63
N ALA A 399 3.96 -5.49 10.62
CA ALA A 399 4.39 -5.24 12.01
C ALA A 399 5.92 -5.09 12.13
N GLY A 400 6.68 -5.91 11.41
CA GLY A 400 8.12 -5.78 11.32
C GLY A 400 8.54 -4.45 10.70
N ALA A 401 7.87 -4.01 9.64
CA ALA A 401 8.13 -2.72 9.01
C ALA A 401 7.93 -1.56 9.98
N ALA A 402 6.79 -1.55 10.69
CA ALA A 402 6.49 -0.57 11.71
C ALA A 402 7.56 -0.56 12.82
N LEU A 403 8.03 -1.73 13.29
CA LEU A 403 9.13 -1.77 14.26
C LEU A 403 10.45 -1.24 13.71
N GLY A 404 10.74 -1.47 12.42
CA GLY A 404 11.96 -0.96 11.78
C GLY A 404 11.98 0.57 11.78
N ILE A 405 10.88 1.16 11.33
CA ILE A 405 10.64 2.61 11.34
C ILE A 405 10.75 3.17 12.76
N LEU A 406 10.04 2.57 13.73
CA LEU A 406 10.04 2.99 15.14
C LEU A 406 11.44 2.98 15.78
N LEU A 407 12.33 2.10 15.34
CA LEU A 407 13.71 1.99 15.84
C LEU A 407 14.75 2.73 14.98
N GLY A 408 14.36 3.37 13.88
CA GLY A 408 15.29 4.01 12.93
C GLY A 408 16.19 3.01 12.18
N ILE A 409 15.76 1.76 12.00
CA ILE A 409 16.49 0.68 11.32
C ILE A 409 15.83 0.41 9.95
N ASP A 410 16.60 0.05 8.92
CA ASP A 410 16.03 -0.32 7.59
C ASP A 410 14.89 -1.34 7.75
N PRO A 411 13.65 -0.97 7.39
CA PRO A 411 12.48 -1.82 7.53
C PRO A 411 12.62 -3.18 6.84
N LEU A 412 13.49 -3.33 5.82
CA LEU A 412 13.69 -4.60 5.12
C LEU A 412 14.15 -5.72 6.07
N ILE A 413 15.00 -5.41 7.05
CA ILE A 413 15.56 -6.41 7.99
C ILE A 413 14.46 -6.90 8.93
N THR A 414 13.67 -5.98 9.48
CA THR A 414 12.60 -6.29 10.45
C THR A 414 11.39 -6.92 9.77
N ILE A 415 11.05 -6.51 8.54
CA ILE A 415 10.08 -7.17 7.64
C ILE A 415 10.41 -8.68 7.52
N ILE A 416 11.64 -9.00 7.09
CA ILE A 416 12.06 -10.40 6.89
C ILE A 416 12.11 -11.17 8.22
N ALA A 417 12.57 -10.53 9.30
CA ALA A 417 12.60 -11.17 10.62
C ALA A 417 11.19 -11.56 11.09
N PHE A 418 10.21 -10.66 10.97
CA PHE A 418 8.84 -10.91 11.41
C PHE A 418 8.12 -11.93 10.52
N GLY A 419 8.22 -11.82 9.19
CA GLY A 419 7.67 -12.81 8.26
C GLY A 419 8.22 -14.23 8.48
N LEU A 420 9.52 -14.34 8.80
CA LEU A 420 10.13 -15.61 9.22
C LEU A 420 9.60 -16.10 10.59
N ILE A 421 9.49 -15.24 11.60
CA ILE A 421 8.94 -15.62 12.91
C ILE A 421 7.50 -16.13 12.77
N ALA A 422 6.64 -15.44 12.03
CA ALA A 422 5.26 -15.87 11.80
C ALA A 422 5.18 -17.19 11.02
N SER A 423 5.88 -17.31 9.89
CA SER A 423 5.81 -18.51 9.04
C SER A 423 6.38 -19.76 9.72
N LEU A 424 7.50 -19.63 10.43
CA LEU A 424 8.11 -20.73 11.19
C LEU A 424 7.30 -21.05 12.45
N GLY A 425 6.72 -20.04 13.11
CA GLY A 425 5.80 -20.20 14.24
C GLY A 425 4.54 -21.00 13.87
N VAL A 426 3.87 -20.63 12.78
CA VAL A 426 2.74 -21.42 12.24
C VAL A 426 3.20 -22.84 11.91
N GLY A 427 4.36 -23.00 11.27
CA GLY A 427 4.95 -24.31 10.98
C GLY A 427 5.14 -25.19 12.23
N TYR A 428 5.64 -24.60 13.31
CA TYR A 428 5.88 -25.28 14.59
C TYR A 428 4.59 -25.74 15.27
N VAL A 429 3.58 -24.87 15.36
CA VAL A 429 2.30 -25.21 15.99
C VAL A 429 1.52 -26.22 15.15
N ASN A 430 1.56 -26.10 13.81
CA ASN A 430 0.95 -27.06 12.89
C ASN A 430 1.58 -28.47 13.03
N GLU A 431 2.92 -28.56 13.17
CA GLU A 431 3.61 -29.83 13.39
C GLU A 431 3.08 -30.60 14.62
N LYS A 432 2.61 -29.89 15.66
CA LYS A 432 2.03 -30.48 16.87
C LYS A 432 0.58 -30.96 16.71
N LYS A 433 -0.11 -30.56 15.64
CA LYS A 433 -1.52 -30.92 15.32
C LYS A 433 -2.53 -30.69 16.44
N VAL A 434 -2.30 -29.67 17.27
CA VAL A 434 -3.18 -29.34 18.41
C VAL A 434 -4.49 -28.68 17.96
N MET A 435 -4.44 -27.91 16.87
CA MET A 435 -5.55 -27.13 16.32
C MET A 435 -5.56 -27.24 14.79
N LYS A 436 -6.64 -26.80 14.14
CA LYS A 436 -6.69 -26.66 12.68
C LYS A 436 -5.75 -25.55 12.21
N ASP A 437 -5.09 -25.75 11.08
CA ASP A 437 -4.17 -24.81 10.44
C ASP A 437 -4.75 -23.38 10.33
N GLU A 438 -6.02 -23.26 9.90
CA GLU A 438 -6.74 -21.98 9.77
C GLU A 438 -6.84 -21.22 11.10
N VAL A 439 -7.02 -21.92 12.23
CA VAL A 439 -7.12 -21.31 13.56
C VAL A 439 -5.75 -20.79 14.01
N ILE A 440 -4.68 -21.54 13.74
CA ILE A 440 -3.30 -21.15 14.05
C ILE A 440 -2.92 -19.90 13.24
N ILE A 441 -3.23 -19.90 11.94
CA ILE A 441 -3.00 -18.77 11.03
C ILE A 441 -3.78 -17.53 11.50
N GLY A 442 -5.07 -17.70 11.86
CA GLY A 442 -5.92 -16.60 12.35
C GLY A 442 -5.38 -15.95 13.64
N ILE A 443 -4.96 -16.76 14.62
CA ILE A 443 -4.35 -16.26 15.87
C ILE A 443 -3.08 -15.45 15.55
N VAL A 444 -2.18 -16.00 14.73
CA VAL A 444 -0.92 -15.33 14.34
C VAL A 444 -1.20 -14.01 13.62
N PHE A 445 -2.14 -14.00 12.67
CA PHE A 445 -2.60 -12.79 11.98
C PHE A 445 -3.09 -11.72 12.96
N THR A 446 -4.01 -12.06 13.87
CA THR A 446 -4.55 -11.07 14.83
C THR A 446 -3.50 -10.52 15.79
N SER A 447 -2.57 -11.37 16.25
CA SER A 447 -1.51 -10.95 17.17
C SER A 447 -0.51 -10.01 16.51
N PHE A 448 -0.10 -10.29 15.27
CA PHE A 448 0.80 -9.40 14.54
C PHE A 448 0.12 -8.12 14.06
N MET A 449 -1.16 -8.16 13.69
CA MET A 449 -1.93 -6.94 13.37
C MET A 449 -2.01 -6.00 14.59
N ALA A 450 -2.36 -6.53 15.76
CA ALA A 450 -2.39 -5.73 16.99
C ALA A 450 -0.99 -5.17 17.34
N LEU A 451 0.06 -5.93 17.06
CA LEU A 451 1.44 -5.49 17.28
C LEU A 451 1.89 -4.41 16.26
N ALA A 452 1.43 -4.47 15.01
CA ALA A 452 1.66 -3.42 14.01
C ALA A 452 1.02 -2.10 14.45
N ILE A 453 -0.26 -2.14 14.83
CA ILE A 453 -1.00 -0.97 15.33
C ILE A 453 -0.32 -0.39 16.58
N LEU A 454 0.11 -1.25 17.52
CA LEU A 454 0.87 -0.81 18.69
C LEU A 454 2.18 -0.11 18.32
N PHE A 455 2.95 -0.63 17.36
CA PHE A 455 4.19 0.02 16.95
C PHE A 455 3.95 1.35 16.21
N ILE A 456 2.89 1.46 15.41
CA ILE A 456 2.51 2.71 14.75
C ILE A 456 2.10 3.77 15.79
N GLY A 457 1.24 3.41 16.74
CA GLY A 457 0.82 4.29 17.85
C GLY A 457 1.90 4.58 18.91
N LEU A 458 3.13 4.09 18.71
CA LEU A 458 4.32 4.44 19.50
C LEU A 458 5.33 5.27 18.69
N MET A 459 5.08 5.54 17.40
CA MET A 459 5.96 6.39 16.59
C MET A 459 5.75 7.86 16.97
N PRO A 460 6.81 8.64 17.22
CA PRO A 460 6.71 10.09 17.39
C PRO A 460 6.50 10.86 16.07
N PHE A 461 6.43 10.16 14.93
CA PHE A 461 6.27 10.72 13.59
C PHE A 461 5.42 9.78 12.73
N TYR A 462 4.30 10.24 12.15
CA TYR A 462 3.50 9.42 11.23
C TYR A 462 4.18 9.37 9.85
N SER A 463 5.06 8.37 9.66
CA SER A 463 5.77 8.22 8.39
C SER A 463 4.85 7.78 7.24
N THR A 464 4.95 8.50 6.11
CA THR A 464 4.31 8.16 4.83
C THR A 464 4.68 6.75 4.33
N ASP A 465 5.81 6.21 4.79
CA ASP A 465 6.24 4.84 4.57
C ASP A 465 5.24 3.79 5.06
N VAL A 466 4.54 3.98 6.18
CA VAL A 466 3.56 3.00 6.69
C VAL A 466 2.42 2.79 5.67
N ARG A 467 1.91 3.88 5.09
CA ARG A 467 0.88 3.84 4.03
C ARG A 467 1.44 3.22 2.75
N SER A 468 2.67 3.57 2.36
CA SER A 468 3.32 3.05 1.15
C SER A 468 3.54 1.52 1.21
N ILE A 469 3.80 0.98 2.39
CA ILE A 469 4.02 -0.45 2.66
C ILE A 469 2.71 -1.28 2.60
N LEU A 470 1.57 -0.71 3.03
CA LEU A 470 0.26 -1.38 2.96
C LEU A 470 -0.25 -1.51 1.51
N PHE A 471 -0.34 -0.38 0.80
CA PHE A 471 -0.99 -0.31 -0.51
C PHE A 471 -0.03 -0.59 -1.66
N GLY A 472 1.21 -0.11 -1.55
CA GLY A 472 2.28 -0.29 -2.53
C GLY A 472 2.06 0.46 -3.84
N ASN A 473 3.13 1.05 -4.37
CA ASN A 473 3.13 1.58 -5.73
C ASN A 473 4.27 0.95 -6.55
N ILE A 474 3.90 0.04 -7.45
CA ILE A 474 4.84 -0.72 -8.31
C ILE A 474 5.67 0.16 -9.26
N PHE A 475 5.27 1.42 -9.48
CA PHE A 475 6.06 2.40 -10.22
C PHE A 475 7.19 3.02 -9.37
N LEU A 476 7.05 3.08 -8.04
CA LEU A 476 8.02 3.72 -7.14
C LEU A 476 9.18 2.79 -6.71
N VAL A 477 9.29 1.60 -7.30
CA VAL A 477 10.29 0.58 -6.94
C VAL A 477 11.72 1.06 -7.23
N SER A 478 12.57 1.10 -6.19
CA SER A 478 14.00 1.42 -6.31
C SER A 478 14.78 0.31 -7.04
N MET A 479 15.92 0.67 -7.64
CA MET A 479 16.79 -0.31 -8.29
C MET A 479 17.34 -1.35 -7.32
N GLU A 480 17.61 -0.95 -6.08
CA GLU A 480 18.08 -1.83 -5.01
C GLU A 480 17.02 -2.89 -4.67
N ASN A 481 15.79 -2.47 -4.37
CA ASN A 481 14.67 -3.36 -4.10
C ASN A 481 14.42 -4.32 -5.29
N LEU A 482 14.52 -3.83 -6.53
CA LEU A 482 14.38 -4.65 -7.73
C LEU A 482 15.50 -5.71 -7.88
N VAL A 483 16.75 -5.35 -7.58
CA VAL A 483 17.89 -6.28 -7.63
C VAL A 483 17.78 -7.35 -6.55
N ILE A 484 17.40 -6.97 -5.32
CA ILE A 484 17.15 -7.89 -4.21
C ILE A 484 16.01 -8.87 -4.59
N LEU A 485 14.88 -8.34 -5.07
CA LEU A 485 13.74 -9.12 -5.56
C LEU A 485 14.15 -10.09 -6.67
N PHE A 486 14.98 -9.68 -7.62
CA PHE A 486 15.46 -10.53 -8.71
C PHE A 486 16.33 -11.70 -8.22
N PHE A 487 17.31 -11.45 -7.34
CA PHE A 487 18.17 -12.50 -6.79
C PHE A 487 17.40 -13.48 -5.89
N VAL A 488 16.48 -12.98 -5.06
CA VAL A 488 15.59 -13.85 -4.29
C VAL A 488 14.68 -14.66 -5.20
N ALA A 489 14.10 -14.05 -6.25
CA ALA A 489 13.24 -14.75 -7.19
C ALA A 489 13.93 -15.95 -7.83
N ILE A 490 15.15 -15.74 -8.33
CA ILE A 490 15.98 -16.80 -8.90
C ILE A 490 16.28 -17.87 -7.85
N SER A 491 16.65 -17.47 -6.64
CA SER A 491 16.98 -18.41 -5.55
C SER A 491 15.80 -19.31 -5.19
N VAL A 492 14.61 -18.74 -5.00
CA VAL A 492 13.38 -19.49 -4.69
C VAL A 492 13.00 -20.44 -5.84
N ILE A 493 13.06 -19.98 -7.08
CA ILE A 493 12.81 -20.79 -8.27
C ILE A 493 13.80 -21.95 -8.35
N LEU A 494 15.11 -21.70 -8.19
CA LEU A 494 16.14 -22.75 -8.23
C LEU A 494 15.93 -23.81 -7.14
N ILE A 495 15.61 -23.41 -5.91
CA ILE A 495 15.37 -24.35 -4.80
C ILE A 495 14.11 -25.19 -5.06
N ILE A 496 12.99 -24.57 -5.45
CA ILE A 496 11.72 -25.28 -5.72
C ILE A 496 11.86 -26.24 -6.92
N PHE A 497 12.51 -25.82 -8.01
CA PHE A 497 12.68 -26.67 -9.20
C PHE A 497 13.80 -27.72 -9.04
N GLY A 498 14.79 -27.47 -8.18
CA GLY A 498 15.78 -28.44 -7.73
C GLY A 498 15.12 -29.57 -6.93
N LEU A 499 14.40 -29.20 -5.86
CA LEU A 499 13.69 -30.11 -4.95
C LEU A 499 12.27 -30.47 -5.42
N LYS A 500 12.03 -30.44 -6.72
CA LYS A 500 10.67 -30.61 -7.29
C LYS A 500 10.06 -31.99 -7.03
N LYS A 501 10.86 -33.05 -6.92
CA LYS A 501 10.32 -34.43 -6.74
C LYS A 501 9.78 -34.57 -5.31
N GLU A 502 10.53 -34.00 -4.39
CA GLU A 502 10.35 -33.97 -2.96
C GLU A 502 9.13 -33.09 -2.62
N TYR A 503 9.07 -31.87 -3.16
CA TYR A 503 7.90 -31.00 -3.01
C TYR A 503 6.62 -31.57 -3.64
N TYR A 504 6.71 -32.24 -4.79
CA TYR A 504 5.54 -32.91 -5.39
C TYR A 504 5.03 -34.04 -4.49
N LEU A 505 5.91 -34.90 -3.98
CA LEU A 505 5.50 -36.02 -3.13
C LEU A 505 4.97 -35.53 -1.78
N MET A 506 5.63 -34.56 -1.14
CA MET A 506 5.18 -33.96 0.12
C MET A 506 3.80 -33.28 0.00
N THR A 507 3.48 -32.67 -1.16
CA THR A 507 2.19 -31.99 -1.38
C THR A 507 1.02 -32.98 -1.51
N PHE A 508 1.24 -34.17 -2.08
CA PHE A 508 0.17 -35.16 -2.27
C PHE A 508 0.11 -36.26 -1.22
N ASN A 509 1.27 -36.69 -0.68
CA ASN A 509 1.35 -37.72 0.35
C ASN A 509 2.62 -37.54 1.22
N PRO A 510 2.57 -36.68 2.25
CA PRO A 510 3.70 -36.45 3.15
C PRO A 510 4.09 -37.69 3.96
N ALA A 511 3.15 -38.61 4.24
CA ALA A 511 3.45 -39.86 4.94
C ALA A 511 4.33 -40.78 4.07
N MET A 512 4.01 -40.93 2.78
CA MET A 512 4.82 -41.69 1.83
C MET A 512 6.20 -41.05 1.61
N ALA A 513 6.28 -39.71 1.58
CA ALA A 513 7.56 -39.00 1.52
C ALA A 513 8.46 -39.36 2.72
N ALA A 514 7.91 -39.34 3.95
CA ALA A 514 8.65 -39.71 5.15
C ALA A 514 9.12 -41.18 5.15
N VAL A 515 8.28 -42.11 4.71
CA VAL A 515 8.63 -43.55 4.62
C VAL A 515 9.77 -43.81 3.62
N ILE A 516 9.87 -43.02 2.55
CA ILE A 516 10.95 -43.13 1.55
C ILE A 516 12.22 -42.38 2.00
N GLY A 517 12.25 -41.82 3.22
CA GLY A 517 13.41 -41.16 3.80
C GLY A 517 13.57 -39.69 3.40
N ILE A 518 12.56 -39.06 2.80
CA ILE A 518 12.58 -37.62 2.52
C ILE A 518 12.45 -36.88 3.86
N PRO A 519 13.28 -35.86 4.16
CA PRO A 519 13.20 -35.09 5.40
C PRO A 519 12.03 -34.08 5.35
N VAL A 520 10.80 -34.59 5.40
CA VAL A 520 9.54 -33.84 5.27
C VAL A 520 9.50 -32.62 6.20
N ARG A 521 9.95 -32.77 7.46
CA ARG A 521 10.01 -31.68 8.44
C ARG A 521 10.84 -30.50 7.92
N PHE A 522 12.11 -30.76 7.56
CA PHE A 522 13.03 -29.75 7.02
C PHE A 522 12.48 -29.09 5.76
N LEU A 523 11.95 -29.88 4.81
CA LEU A 523 11.39 -29.34 3.57
C LEU A 523 10.14 -28.50 3.79
N ASN A 524 9.35 -28.79 4.83
CA ASN A 524 8.19 -27.96 5.18
C ASN A 524 8.63 -26.60 5.74
N TYR A 525 9.55 -26.56 6.71
CA TYR A 525 10.10 -25.30 7.21
C TYR A 525 10.84 -24.51 6.12
N LEU A 526 11.59 -25.18 5.23
CA LEU A 526 12.21 -24.54 4.07
C LEU A 526 11.16 -23.92 3.14
N PHE A 527 10.04 -24.61 2.88
CA PHE A 527 8.96 -24.03 2.09
C PHE A 527 8.32 -22.81 2.76
N LEU A 528 8.09 -22.86 4.07
CA LEU A 528 7.53 -21.75 4.84
C LEU A 528 8.47 -20.53 4.83
N ALA A 529 9.77 -20.74 5.00
CA ALA A 529 10.77 -19.68 4.92
C ALA A 529 10.89 -19.07 3.51
N LEU A 530 10.88 -19.90 2.45
CA LEU A 530 10.88 -19.40 1.07
C LEU A 530 9.61 -18.61 0.74
N MET A 531 8.46 -19.02 1.28
CA MET A 531 7.19 -18.31 1.16
C MET A 531 7.24 -16.95 1.87
N ALA A 532 7.75 -16.90 3.11
CA ALA A 532 7.95 -15.68 3.86
C ALA A 532 8.86 -14.69 3.11
N ILE A 533 10.12 -15.07 2.87
CA ILE A 533 11.11 -14.23 2.18
C ILE A 533 10.58 -13.70 0.83
N THR A 534 9.75 -14.48 0.12
CA THR A 534 9.11 -14.01 -1.12
C THR A 534 8.04 -12.95 -0.87
N ILE A 535 7.16 -13.15 0.11
CA ILE A 535 6.12 -12.18 0.48
C ILE A 535 6.78 -10.90 0.98
N ASP A 536 7.67 -11.03 1.97
CA ASP A 536 8.38 -9.97 2.67
C ASP A 536 9.07 -9.00 1.70
N ILE A 537 9.81 -9.52 0.72
CA ILE A 537 10.54 -8.70 -0.26
C ILE A 537 9.61 -8.16 -1.37
N SER A 538 8.54 -8.88 -1.71
CA SER A 538 7.55 -8.36 -2.67
C SER A 538 6.69 -7.24 -2.05
N LEU A 539 6.52 -7.25 -0.73
CA LEU A 539 5.67 -6.31 0.02
C LEU A 539 6.22 -4.88 -0.06
N LYS A 540 7.53 -4.66 0.22
CA LYS A 540 8.20 -3.33 0.06
C LYS A 540 8.15 -2.80 -1.39
N ALA A 541 7.95 -3.66 -2.38
CA ALA A 541 7.89 -3.27 -3.79
C ALA A 541 6.46 -2.97 -4.29
N VAL A 542 5.45 -3.67 -3.77
CA VAL A 542 4.14 -3.80 -4.44
C VAL A 542 2.92 -3.81 -3.48
N GLY A 543 3.15 -3.81 -2.16
CA GLY A 543 2.09 -3.72 -1.15
C GLY A 543 1.48 -5.07 -0.77
N ALA A 544 1.05 -5.18 0.48
CA ALA A 544 0.57 -6.45 1.07
C ALA A 544 -0.60 -7.08 0.29
N ILE A 545 -1.57 -6.25 -0.10
CA ILE A 545 -2.80 -6.69 -0.78
C ILE A 545 -2.49 -7.34 -2.14
N LEU A 546 -1.66 -6.69 -2.96
CA LEU A 546 -1.36 -7.19 -4.30
C LEU A 546 -0.43 -8.42 -4.27
N VAL A 547 0.50 -8.51 -3.30
CA VAL A 547 1.32 -9.72 -3.10
C VAL A 547 0.45 -10.94 -2.82
N PHE A 548 -0.50 -10.83 -1.88
CA PHE A 548 -1.45 -11.90 -1.55
C PHE A 548 -2.27 -12.33 -2.78
N ALA A 549 -2.84 -11.35 -3.50
CA ALA A 549 -3.64 -11.61 -4.69
C ALA A 549 -2.84 -12.29 -5.82
N MET A 550 -1.58 -11.91 -6.02
CA MET A 550 -0.70 -12.47 -7.05
C MET A 550 -0.19 -13.88 -6.72
N ILE A 551 -0.12 -14.25 -5.44
CA ILE A 551 0.13 -15.64 -5.03
C ILE A 551 -1.10 -16.51 -5.32
N ILE A 552 -2.29 -16.08 -4.90
CA ILE A 552 -3.45 -16.99 -4.85
C ILE A 552 -4.24 -17.00 -6.16
N THR A 553 -4.59 -15.84 -6.70
CA THR A 553 -5.58 -15.73 -7.79
C THR A 553 -5.09 -16.38 -9.10
N PRO A 554 -3.84 -16.17 -9.57
CA PRO A 554 -3.31 -16.87 -10.74
C PRO A 554 -3.22 -18.39 -10.55
N ALA A 555 -2.84 -18.86 -9.36
CA ALA A 555 -2.79 -20.28 -9.02
C ALA A 555 -4.19 -20.93 -8.99
N ALA A 556 -5.18 -20.22 -8.44
CA ALA A 556 -6.58 -20.64 -8.42
C ALA A 556 -7.21 -20.67 -9.83
N ALA A 557 -6.85 -19.72 -10.69
CA ALA A 557 -7.23 -19.73 -12.11
C ALA A 557 -6.60 -20.94 -12.83
N ALA A 558 -5.30 -21.17 -12.65
CA ALA A 558 -4.58 -22.32 -13.22
C ALA A 558 -5.14 -23.67 -12.76
N TYR A 559 -5.59 -23.77 -11.50
CA TYR A 559 -6.26 -24.96 -10.98
C TYR A 559 -7.51 -25.32 -11.79
N GLN A 560 -8.25 -24.37 -12.36
CA GLN A 560 -9.48 -24.67 -13.12
C GLN A 560 -9.23 -25.42 -14.43
N TRP A 561 -8.03 -25.32 -15.01
CA TRP A 561 -7.71 -25.83 -16.35
C TRP A 561 -7.09 -27.23 -16.39
N THR A 562 -6.43 -27.67 -15.32
CA THR A 562 -5.58 -28.87 -15.38
C THR A 562 -5.54 -29.67 -14.07
N PHE A 563 -5.34 -30.99 -14.20
CA PHE A 563 -5.02 -31.90 -13.10
C PHE A 563 -3.52 -32.23 -13.00
N LYS A 564 -2.71 -31.82 -14.00
CA LYS A 564 -1.26 -32.09 -14.04
C LYS A 564 -0.50 -30.92 -13.42
N LEU A 565 0.17 -31.16 -12.28
CA LEU A 565 0.91 -30.14 -11.51
C LEU A 565 1.91 -29.33 -12.34
N LYS A 566 2.71 -29.97 -13.20
CA LYS A 566 3.64 -29.27 -14.13
C LYS A 566 2.94 -28.24 -15.04
N LYS A 567 1.72 -28.55 -15.50
CA LYS A 567 0.91 -27.61 -16.30
C LYS A 567 0.28 -26.53 -15.42
N MET A 568 -0.06 -26.85 -14.18
CA MET A 568 -0.64 -25.91 -13.23
C MET A 568 0.38 -24.84 -12.84
N LEU A 569 1.63 -25.21 -12.55
CA LEU A 569 2.74 -24.27 -12.32
C LEU A 569 2.93 -23.32 -13.50
N PHE A 570 3.04 -23.87 -14.72
CA PHE A 570 3.18 -23.04 -15.94
C PHE A 570 2.00 -22.09 -16.16
N LEU A 571 0.76 -22.56 -16.00
CA LEU A 571 -0.43 -21.72 -16.15
C LEU A 571 -0.56 -20.68 -15.03
N GLY A 572 -0.15 -21.00 -13.80
CA GLY A 572 -0.15 -20.08 -12.67
C GLY A 572 0.78 -18.90 -12.92
N SER A 573 2.04 -19.19 -13.26
CA SER A 573 3.00 -18.13 -13.63
C SER A 573 2.57 -17.38 -14.90
N LEU A 574 2.00 -18.06 -15.90
CA LEU A 574 1.51 -17.38 -17.11
C LEU A 574 0.37 -16.41 -16.80
N PHE A 575 -0.61 -16.81 -15.98
CA PHE A 575 -1.71 -15.93 -15.59
C PHE A 575 -1.23 -14.77 -14.70
N GLY A 576 -0.27 -14.99 -13.81
CA GLY A 576 0.32 -13.94 -12.98
C GLY A 576 1.10 -12.92 -13.82
N VAL A 577 1.88 -13.38 -14.80
CA VAL A 577 2.56 -12.50 -15.75
C VAL A 577 1.56 -11.71 -16.61
N ILE A 578 0.47 -12.34 -17.08
CA ILE A 578 -0.56 -11.64 -17.86
C ILE A 578 -1.29 -10.59 -17.00
N SER A 579 -1.68 -10.91 -15.75
CA SER A 579 -2.33 -9.94 -14.87
C SER A 579 -1.40 -8.79 -14.49
N GLY A 580 -0.15 -9.09 -14.17
CA GLY A 580 0.87 -8.08 -13.88
C GLY A 580 1.13 -7.16 -15.07
N PHE A 581 1.45 -7.73 -16.24
CA PHE A 581 1.75 -6.97 -17.46
C PHE A 581 0.56 -6.11 -17.92
N LEU A 582 -0.63 -6.70 -18.05
CA LEU A 582 -1.82 -5.95 -18.46
C LEU A 582 -2.24 -4.95 -17.37
N GLY A 583 -2.06 -5.25 -16.09
CA GLY A 583 -2.45 -4.38 -14.99
C GLY A 583 -1.60 -3.13 -14.89
N VAL A 584 -0.27 -3.28 -14.94
CA VAL A 584 0.66 -2.13 -15.04
C VAL A 584 0.40 -1.33 -16.31
N THR A 585 0.19 -2.00 -17.46
CA THR A 585 -0.05 -1.30 -18.73
C THR A 585 -1.37 -0.52 -18.72
N ILE A 586 -2.46 -1.11 -18.22
CA ILE A 586 -3.77 -0.45 -18.14
C ILE A 586 -3.74 0.67 -17.11
N SER A 587 -3.10 0.45 -15.95
CA SER A 587 -2.87 1.48 -14.94
C SER A 587 -2.11 2.69 -15.52
N TYR A 588 -1.07 2.47 -16.33
CA TYR A 588 -0.33 3.54 -17.00
C TYR A 588 -1.10 4.26 -18.13
N LEU A 589 -2.05 3.58 -18.77
CA LEU A 589 -2.83 4.11 -19.91
C LEU A 589 -4.12 4.82 -19.50
N TRP A 590 -4.81 4.31 -18.49
CA TRP A 590 -6.08 4.85 -17.98
C TRP A 590 -5.94 5.55 -16.64
N ASP A 591 -4.73 5.58 -16.10
CA ASP A 591 -4.39 6.34 -14.92
C ASP A 591 -5.26 5.98 -13.70
N ILE A 592 -5.09 4.74 -13.28
CA ILE A 592 -5.81 4.13 -12.16
C ILE A 592 -4.84 3.33 -11.30
N PRO A 593 -5.09 3.16 -9.98
CA PRO A 593 -4.13 2.54 -9.07
C PRO A 593 -3.64 1.16 -9.56
N SER A 594 -2.32 1.01 -9.64
CA SER A 594 -1.68 -0.16 -10.24
C SER A 594 -2.01 -1.46 -9.50
N GLY A 595 -2.00 -1.39 -8.16
CA GLY A 595 -2.45 -2.45 -7.25
C GLY A 595 -3.82 -3.01 -7.62
N SER A 596 -4.85 -2.17 -7.55
CA SER A 596 -6.24 -2.55 -7.82
C SER A 596 -6.44 -3.07 -9.25
N THR A 597 -5.74 -2.48 -10.23
CA THR A 597 -5.84 -2.86 -11.64
C THR A 597 -5.29 -4.27 -11.89
N ILE A 598 -4.13 -4.62 -11.32
CA ILE A 598 -3.54 -5.96 -11.42
C ILE A 598 -4.45 -6.99 -10.73
N VAL A 599 -4.98 -6.68 -9.53
CA VAL A 599 -5.93 -7.57 -8.83
C VAL A 599 -7.23 -7.75 -9.63
N GLY A 600 -7.77 -6.68 -10.22
CA GLY A 600 -8.97 -6.73 -11.06
C GLY A 600 -8.80 -7.65 -12.27
N ILE A 601 -7.65 -7.57 -12.96
CA ILE A 601 -7.36 -8.43 -14.11
C ILE A 601 -7.08 -9.88 -13.69
N ALA A 602 -6.36 -10.11 -12.58
CA ALA A 602 -6.18 -11.46 -12.03
C ALA A 602 -7.54 -12.09 -11.68
N THR A 603 -8.42 -11.32 -11.07
CA THR A 603 -9.81 -11.72 -10.73
C THR A 603 -10.62 -12.02 -11.99
N LEU A 604 -10.54 -11.18 -13.03
CA LEU A 604 -11.20 -11.43 -14.31
C LEU A 604 -10.70 -12.72 -14.98
N ILE A 605 -9.38 -12.96 -14.97
CA ILE A 605 -8.77 -14.21 -15.47
C ILE A 605 -9.27 -15.41 -14.66
N PHE A 606 -9.41 -15.29 -13.34
CA PHE A 606 -10.00 -16.33 -12.49
C PHE A 606 -11.46 -16.60 -12.84
N VAL A 607 -12.31 -15.58 -12.94
CA VAL A 607 -13.74 -15.71 -13.27
C VAL A 607 -13.93 -16.35 -14.65
N VAL A 608 -13.18 -15.91 -15.67
CA VAL A 608 -13.17 -16.53 -17.00
C VAL A 608 -12.72 -17.99 -16.93
N SER A 609 -11.65 -18.28 -16.17
CA SER A 609 -11.15 -19.65 -15.97
C SER A 609 -12.14 -20.57 -15.24
N PHE A 610 -12.91 -20.02 -14.30
CA PHE A 610 -13.92 -20.72 -13.54
C PHE A 610 -15.13 -21.08 -14.42
N ILE A 611 -15.64 -20.13 -15.21
CA ILE A 611 -16.75 -20.33 -16.15
C ILE A 611 -16.35 -21.29 -17.28
N ALA A 612 -15.14 -21.13 -17.83
CA ALA A 612 -14.62 -21.98 -18.91
C ALA A 612 -14.14 -23.36 -18.43
N SER A 613 -14.12 -23.63 -17.12
CA SER A 613 -13.41 -24.77 -16.51
C SER A 613 -13.74 -26.13 -17.17
N PRO A 614 -12.75 -26.80 -17.78
CA PRO A 614 -12.90 -28.17 -18.27
C PRO A 614 -13.21 -29.18 -17.14
N LYS A 615 -12.83 -28.87 -15.89
CA LYS A 615 -13.17 -29.70 -14.72
C LYS A 615 -14.67 -29.69 -14.47
N ARG A 616 -15.33 -28.52 -14.60
CA ARG A 616 -16.79 -28.39 -14.48
C ARG A 616 -17.52 -28.99 -15.69
N ARG A 617 -17.06 -28.74 -16.92
CA ARG A 617 -17.70 -29.31 -18.14
C ARG A 617 -17.70 -30.84 -18.18
N LYS A 618 -16.75 -31.52 -17.53
CA LYS A 618 -16.75 -32.99 -17.41
C LYS A 618 -17.75 -33.57 -16.41
N SER A 619 -18.44 -32.74 -15.60
CA SER A 619 -19.55 -33.23 -14.76
C SER A 619 -20.83 -33.55 -15.54
N GLY A 620 -20.93 -33.13 -16.81
CA GLY A 620 -22.07 -33.46 -17.68
C GLY A 620 -22.21 -34.94 -18.04
N THR A 621 -21.15 -35.74 -17.89
CA THR A 621 -21.16 -37.20 -18.11
C THR A 621 -20.19 -37.89 -17.17
N GLY A 622 -20.52 -38.00 -15.88
CA GLY A 622 -19.54 -38.49 -14.91
C GLY A 622 -20.03 -38.68 -13.48
N HIS A 623 -21.14 -39.40 -13.29
CA HIS A 623 -21.66 -39.83 -11.99
C HIS A 623 -21.83 -38.69 -10.98
N VAL A 624 -23.07 -38.17 -10.91
CA VAL A 624 -23.53 -37.62 -9.65
C VAL A 624 -23.43 -38.76 -8.64
N VAL A 625 -22.47 -38.69 -7.70
CA VAL A 625 -22.57 -39.42 -6.43
C VAL A 625 -23.61 -38.67 -5.61
N ALA A 626 -24.84 -38.68 -6.12
CA ALA A 626 -26.00 -38.06 -5.50
C ALA A 626 -26.31 -38.86 -4.25
N ASP A 627 -26.07 -38.26 -3.09
CA ASP A 627 -26.71 -38.53 -1.78
C ASP A 627 -27.13 -39.98 -1.52
N CYS A 628 -26.27 -40.91 -1.93
CA CYS A 628 -26.52 -42.33 -1.84
C CYS A 628 -25.89 -42.77 -0.53
N GLU A 629 -26.74 -42.96 0.48
CA GLU A 629 -26.37 -43.43 1.82
C GLU A 629 -25.55 -44.73 1.79
N TYR A 630 -25.65 -45.49 0.69
CA TYR A 630 -24.84 -46.66 0.42
C TYR A 630 -23.38 -46.36 0.06
N CYS A 631 -23.14 -45.38 -0.80
CA CYS A 631 -21.81 -45.03 -1.29
C CYS A 631 -20.96 -44.35 -0.20
N SER A 632 -21.56 -43.51 0.65
CA SER A 632 -20.85 -42.87 1.77
C SER A 632 -20.37 -43.90 2.81
N ARG A 633 -21.22 -44.88 3.16
CA ARG A 633 -20.86 -45.98 4.08
C ARG A 633 -19.76 -46.90 3.53
N THR A 634 -19.72 -47.11 2.20
CA THR A 634 -18.73 -48.01 1.58
C THR A 634 -17.32 -47.40 1.55
N ILE A 635 -17.20 -46.08 1.37
CA ILE A 635 -15.89 -45.39 1.34
C ILE A 635 -15.28 -45.24 2.75
N LEU A 636 -16.09 -45.28 3.80
CA LEU A 636 -15.65 -45.15 5.21
C LEU A 636 -15.29 -46.47 5.90
N GLY A 637 -15.11 -47.57 5.16
CA GLY A 637 -14.39 -48.75 5.64
C GLY A 637 -15.08 -49.58 6.75
N LYS A 638 -16.41 -49.54 6.86
CA LYS A 638 -17.19 -50.44 7.74
C LYS A 638 -18.40 -51.04 7.02
N GLN A 639 -18.24 -52.25 6.50
CA GLN A 639 -19.33 -53.12 6.06
C GLN A 639 -19.10 -54.54 6.61
N TYR A 640 -19.41 -54.74 7.89
CA TYR A 640 -19.49 -56.07 8.49
C TYR A 640 -20.67 -56.10 9.46
N CYS A 641 -21.56 -57.09 9.30
CA CYS A 641 -22.48 -57.45 10.37
C CYS A 641 -21.68 -58.16 11.48
N ILE A 642 -21.95 -57.84 12.74
CA ILE A 642 -21.12 -58.22 13.88
C ILE A 642 -21.34 -59.69 14.31
N GLU A 643 -22.39 -60.35 13.83
CA GLU A 643 -22.63 -61.76 14.11
C GLU A 643 -21.73 -62.68 13.26
N ASP A 644 -20.89 -63.48 13.93
CA ASP A 644 -19.90 -64.34 13.29
C ASP A 644 -20.50 -65.32 12.26
N ASN A 645 -21.69 -65.85 12.54
CA ASN A 645 -22.39 -66.82 11.68
C ASN A 645 -23.38 -66.19 10.68
N CYS A 646 -23.43 -64.87 10.51
CA CYS A 646 -24.33 -64.26 9.52
C CYS A 646 -23.91 -64.64 8.08
N VAL A 647 -24.85 -65.21 7.32
CA VAL A 647 -24.63 -65.70 5.95
C VAL A 647 -24.71 -64.58 4.89
N ALA A 648 -25.25 -63.42 5.26
CA ALA A 648 -25.57 -62.31 4.34
C ALA A 648 -24.70 -61.05 4.53
N LYS A 649 -23.42 -61.22 4.93
CA LYS A 649 -22.50 -60.10 5.28
C LYS A 649 -22.34 -59.03 4.20
N ASP A 650 -22.54 -59.37 2.92
CA ASP A 650 -22.38 -58.48 1.76
C ASP A 650 -23.71 -57.83 1.28
N ILE A 651 -24.82 -58.01 2.00
CA ILE A 651 -26.17 -57.52 1.61
C ILE A 651 -26.77 -56.74 2.80
N PRO A 652 -27.47 -55.61 2.60
CA PRO A 652 -28.14 -54.90 3.69
C PRO A 652 -29.26 -55.76 4.29
N HIS A 653 -29.23 -55.96 5.61
CA HIS A 653 -30.20 -56.78 6.32
C HIS A 653 -30.39 -56.31 7.76
N LYS A 654 -31.48 -56.76 8.40
CA LYS A 654 -31.77 -56.56 9.81
C LYS A 654 -32.13 -57.89 10.47
N HIS A 655 -31.71 -58.08 11.72
CA HIS A 655 -32.11 -59.23 12.54
C HIS A 655 -33.26 -58.83 13.49
N ASP A 656 -34.20 -59.76 13.70
CA ASP A 656 -35.19 -59.68 14.77
C ASP A 656 -35.38 -61.05 15.46
N GLU A 657 -36.27 -61.14 16.46
CA GLU A 657 -36.55 -62.36 17.23
C GLU A 657 -37.10 -63.54 16.38
N LYS A 658 -37.43 -63.31 15.11
CA LYS A 658 -37.97 -64.31 14.17
C LYS A 658 -37.02 -64.61 13.00
N GLY A 659 -35.94 -63.86 12.82
CA GLY A 659 -34.82 -64.20 11.95
C GLY A 659 -34.24 -63.05 11.13
N LEU A 660 -33.69 -63.40 9.97
CA LEU A 660 -33.03 -62.47 9.04
C LEU A 660 -34.04 -61.82 8.10
N ILE A 661 -34.20 -60.50 8.19
CA ILE A 661 -35.07 -59.71 7.30
C ILE A 661 -34.21 -58.97 6.27
N ILE A 662 -34.47 -59.25 4.99
CA ILE A 662 -33.88 -58.56 3.84
C ILE A 662 -35.03 -57.99 3.01
N TYR A 663 -35.07 -56.67 2.79
CA TYR A 663 -36.11 -56.07 1.97
C TYR A 663 -35.86 -56.37 0.47
N LYS A 664 -36.96 -56.53 -0.28
CA LYS A 664 -36.91 -56.90 -1.70
C LYS A 664 -36.25 -55.83 -2.59
N THR A 665 -36.19 -54.59 -2.10
CA THR A 665 -35.44 -53.45 -2.66
C THR A 665 -33.93 -53.61 -2.52
N ASP A 666 -33.48 -54.29 -1.46
CA ASP A 666 -32.08 -54.37 -1.03
C ASP A 666 -31.39 -55.60 -1.63
N LEU A 667 -32.18 -56.60 -2.06
CA LEU A 667 -31.78 -57.75 -2.88
C LEU A 667 -31.52 -57.37 -4.36
N GLY A 668 -30.90 -56.20 -4.59
CA GLY A 668 -30.60 -55.65 -5.92
C GLY A 668 -30.06 -56.71 -6.88
N ALA A 669 -30.77 -56.88 -8.01
CA ALA A 669 -30.81 -58.14 -8.77
C ALA A 669 -29.44 -58.77 -9.11
N LYS A 670 -28.98 -59.71 -8.26
CA LYS A 670 -27.83 -60.57 -8.54
C LYS A 670 -28.27 -62.01 -8.76
N LYS A 671 -28.39 -62.40 -10.03
CA LYS A 671 -28.15 -63.77 -10.49
C LYS A 671 -27.21 -63.80 -11.70
N ILE A 672 -25.91 -63.88 -11.37
CA ILE A 672 -24.79 -64.45 -12.16
C ILE A 672 -24.16 -63.51 -13.25
N PRO A 673 -22.81 -63.53 -13.48
CA PRO A 673 -22.10 -62.40 -14.12
C PRO A 673 -21.41 -62.68 -15.49
N SER A 674 -20.93 -61.58 -16.12
CA SER A 674 -19.77 -61.44 -17.07
C SER A 674 -20.03 -61.36 -18.60
N LYS A 675 -19.12 -60.83 -19.45
CA LYS A 675 -18.13 -59.71 -19.36
C LYS A 675 -17.50 -59.43 -20.76
N HIS A 676 -17.67 -58.28 -21.44
CA HIS A 676 -18.61 -57.18 -21.22
C HIS A 676 -20.00 -57.73 -20.89
N LYS A 677 -20.55 -58.75 -21.56
CA LYS A 677 -20.53 -59.15 -23.00
C LYS A 677 -21.27 -58.24 -23.97
N HIS A 678 -22.16 -57.42 -23.43
CA HIS A 678 -23.48 -57.20 -24.04
C HIS A 678 -23.86 -55.71 -24.01
N ASP A 679 -23.11 -54.93 -24.77
CA ASP A 679 -23.46 -53.54 -25.14
C ASP A 679 -24.50 -53.52 -26.29
N ASN A 680 -25.28 -54.60 -26.44
CA ASN A 680 -26.19 -54.84 -27.55
C ASN A 680 -27.47 -55.52 -27.07
N GLY A 681 -28.61 -54.87 -27.32
CA GLY A 681 -29.83 -55.62 -27.64
C GLY A 681 -31.07 -55.39 -26.80
N GLY A 682 -31.42 -54.16 -26.41
CA GLY A 682 -32.71 -53.83 -25.82
C GLY A 682 -33.93 -53.82 -26.78
N LYS A 683 -33.95 -54.67 -27.82
CA LYS A 683 -35.11 -54.84 -28.72
C LYS A 683 -35.32 -56.31 -29.11
N LYS A 684 -36.15 -57.00 -28.32
CA LYS A 684 -36.72 -58.34 -28.57
C LYS A 684 -35.65 -59.47 -28.60
N GLN A 685 -35.93 -60.67 -28.09
CA GLN A 685 -37.23 -61.33 -27.91
C GLN A 685 -37.24 -62.19 -26.66
#